data_AF-V5EUV2-F1
#
_entry.id   AF-V5EUV2-F1
#
_cell.length_a   1.000
_cell.length_b   1.000
_cell.length_c   1.000
_cell.angle_alpha   90.00
_cell.angle_beta   90.00
_cell.angle_gamma   90.00
#
_symmetry.space_group_name_H-M   'P 1'
#
loop_
_entity.id
_entity.type
_entity.pdbx_description
1 polymer ?
#
loop_
_entity_poly.entity_id
_entity_poly.type
_entity_poly.pdbx_seq_one_letter_code
_entity_poly.pdbx_strand_id
1 'polypeptide(L)'
;MAPIGQIYGYVGHPKTNHALCAAAYNGLELEVVDTQAMRGDTRKPEFLALFPYGKIPAFKGTDGFTLIEGKAIARYVAGLSNNSKLLGTDAKSAAQIDQWISFADEEILNNGIQILLLTIGRIPYNKALEQSAWEKLDRAFAFVESELQNKTFLVGHRVTLADLTLGSDLAMIFARLAGVNFRSKYPNTVRYFKTITGQPQVLPIFKDLTLAEENAKFVPPKKEEKPKAAPAPKAEKPKAAPAPKDDEDDEPKAAPKPKNPLDDLPKSSFNLDEWKRTYSNEETRETALPWFFKNFDSEGYSVVKLDYKYNDELQAVFQSNNLIGGFFARLEASRKYTMGTLGVFGENNNNLISGVMICRGKDPKSVLEVAPDVDSYSISPLDLSKDEDKKFFEDMMAWEATIDGKAFADGKIMKVQLNLLLRHGMPTMAMDKFSGLCLWLVPSSSASQLELNDAIRGVMCDLRAANPGCSGEFSTHATLVSALGDRTIPADELRTVTEGAVDEWRKLHGARGLTVPFKDVTTKGRYFQCILLALQPTLALKGLNSIANRTVDKHFPPPPSAKEKEEFFPHISLLYADLTVKQAQEQIDGLREQGVFRTKGESVEFKGFKEVTFGSVEVWDCTGRPEEWKRVHSIPL
;
A
#
# COMPACT_ATOMS: atom_id res chain seq x y z
N MET A 1 43.91 -25.54 -0.92
CA MET A 1 43.51 -26.90 -1.39
C MET A 1 43.79 -26.95 -2.88
N ALA A 2 43.71 -28.09 -3.57
CA ALA A 2 43.84 -28.03 -5.03
C ALA A 2 42.60 -27.33 -5.61
N PRO A 3 42.73 -26.37 -6.55
CA PRO A 3 41.58 -25.71 -7.15
C PRO A 3 40.74 -26.71 -7.95
N ILE A 4 39.42 -26.65 -7.80
CA ILE A 4 38.47 -27.49 -8.55
C ILE A 4 38.27 -26.99 -10.00
N GLY A 5 38.73 -25.77 -10.29
CA GLY A 5 38.63 -25.13 -11.59
C GLY A 5 38.65 -23.61 -11.49
N GLN A 6 38.30 -23.00 -12.61
CA GLN A 6 38.20 -21.56 -12.81
C GLN A 6 36.73 -21.15 -12.95
N ILE A 7 36.34 -20.06 -12.30
CA ILE A 7 35.07 -19.37 -12.54
C ILE A 7 35.35 -18.01 -13.17
N TYR A 8 34.78 -17.79 -14.34
CA TYR A 8 34.85 -16.54 -15.06
C TYR A 8 33.69 -15.64 -14.59
N GLY A 9 34.04 -14.57 -13.88
CA GLY A 9 33.11 -13.65 -13.23
C GLY A 9 33.87 -12.75 -12.27
N TYR A 10 33.18 -12.09 -11.34
CA TYR A 10 33.83 -11.28 -10.31
C TYR A 10 33.12 -11.41 -8.97
N VAL A 11 33.86 -11.20 -7.88
CA VAL A 11 33.33 -11.19 -6.52
C VAL A 11 32.36 -10.03 -6.35
N GLY A 12 31.17 -10.30 -5.84
CA GLY A 12 30.09 -9.32 -5.72
C GLY A 12 29.06 -9.37 -6.86
N HIS A 13 29.32 -10.13 -7.93
CA HIS A 13 28.27 -10.52 -8.86
C HIS A 13 27.39 -11.62 -8.22
N PRO A 14 26.07 -11.44 -8.08
CA PRO A 14 25.22 -12.33 -7.27
C PRO A 14 25.32 -13.80 -7.72
N LYS A 15 25.21 -14.07 -9.02
CA LYS A 15 25.29 -15.43 -9.57
C LYS A 15 26.67 -16.07 -9.47
N THR A 16 27.73 -15.26 -9.42
CA THR A 16 29.10 -15.77 -9.19
C THR A 16 29.27 -16.13 -7.72
N ASN A 17 28.74 -15.28 -6.82
CA ASN A 17 28.77 -15.51 -5.38
C ASN A 17 28.03 -16.79 -4.97
N HIS A 18 27.00 -17.23 -5.70
CA HIS A 18 26.34 -18.54 -5.44
C HIS A 18 27.36 -19.69 -5.42
N ALA A 19 28.20 -19.78 -6.45
CA ALA A 19 29.21 -20.82 -6.59
C ALA A 19 30.38 -20.62 -5.62
N LEU A 20 30.82 -19.37 -5.39
CA LEU A 20 31.89 -19.07 -4.44
C LEU A 20 31.49 -19.42 -3.00
N CYS A 21 30.24 -19.12 -2.62
CA CYS A 21 29.72 -19.49 -1.32
C CYS A 21 29.62 -21.00 -1.16
N ALA A 22 29.14 -21.72 -2.18
CA ALA A 22 29.09 -23.18 -2.17
C ALA A 22 30.49 -23.80 -2.05
N ALA A 23 31.47 -23.27 -2.79
CA ALA A 23 32.86 -23.70 -2.70
C ALA A 23 33.42 -23.49 -1.30
N ALA A 24 33.24 -22.30 -0.73
CA ALA A 24 33.70 -21.97 0.61
C ALA A 24 33.10 -22.88 1.69
N TYR A 25 31.80 -23.17 1.62
CA TYR A 25 31.13 -24.10 2.53
C TYR A 25 31.61 -25.55 2.39
N ASN A 26 32.01 -25.95 1.20
CA ASN A 26 32.53 -27.29 0.94
C ASN A 26 34.04 -27.41 1.15
N GLY A 27 34.72 -26.32 1.50
CA GLY A 27 36.18 -26.28 1.57
C GLY A 27 36.81 -26.55 0.20
N LEU A 28 36.23 -26.02 -0.88
CA LEU A 28 36.76 -26.15 -2.23
C LEU A 28 37.38 -24.82 -2.63
N GLU A 29 38.47 -24.90 -3.39
CA GLU A 29 39.15 -23.72 -3.92
C GLU A 29 38.71 -23.50 -5.37
N LEU A 30 38.17 -22.32 -5.67
CA LEU A 30 37.68 -21.96 -7.00
C LEU A 30 38.38 -20.67 -7.43
N GLU A 31 39.18 -20.75 -8.49
CA GLU A 31 39.95 -19.60 -8.99
C GLU A 31 39.01 -18.63 -9.71
N VAL A 32 38.97 -17.36 -9.27
CA VAL A 32 38.16 -16.32 -9.93
C VAL A 32 38.98 -15.65 -11.02
N VAL A 33 38.54 -15.82 -12.26
CA VAL A 33 39.07 -15.07 -13.41
C VAL A 33 38.20 -13.82 -13.60
N ASP A 34 38.69 -12.65 -13.17
CA ASP A 34 37.97 -11.36 -13.23
C ASP A 34 37.46 -11.08 -14.66
N THR A 35 36.18 -11.36 -14.87
CA THR A 35 35.51 -11.26 -16.16
C THR A 35 34.24 -10.43 -15.99
N GLN A 36 34.16 -9.30 -16.69
CA GLN A 36 33.03 -8.37 -16.56
C GLN A 36 32.39 -8.11 -17.92
N ALA A 37 31.10 -8.46 -18.04
CA ALA A 37 30.32 -8.19 -19.26
C ALA A 37 30.31 -6.70 -19.63
N MET A 38 30.33 -5.82 -18.62
CA MET A 38 30.33 -4.36 -18.79
C MET A 38 31.64 -3.81 -19.35
N ARG A 39 32.77 -4.51 -19.12
CA ARG A 39 34.08 -4.21 -19.70
C ARG A 39 34.23 -4.80 -21.13
N GLY A 40 33.24 -5.59 -21.57
CA GLY A 40 33.26 -6.26 -22.88
C GLY A 40 34.03 -7.58 -22.91
N ASP A 41 34.48 -8.09 -21.75
CA ASP A 41 35.32 -9.30 -21.69
C ASP A 41 34.62 -10.53 -22.31
N THR A 42 33.31 -10.64 -22.13
CA THR A 42 32.54 -11.80 -22.62
C THR A 42 32.34 -11.80 -24.13
N ARG A 43 32.78 -10.75 -24.83
CA ARG A 43 32.76 -10.64 -26.30
C ARG A 43 34.11 -10.94 -26.93
N LYS A 44 35.16 -11.14 -26.12
CA LYS A 44 36.51 -11.43 -26.62
C LYS A 44 36.56 -12.83 -27.25
N PRO A 45 37.30 -13.03 -28.36
CA PRO A 45 37.36 -14.32 -29.05
C PRO A 45 37.78 -15.48 -28.14
N GLU A 46 38.74 -15.26 -27.25
CA GLU A 46 39.22 -16.26 -26.30
C GLU A 46 38.14 -16.70 -25.30
N PHE A 47 37.25 -15.80 -24.90
CA PHE A 47 36.12 -16.13 -24.03
C PHE A 47 35.05 -16.89 -24.80
N LEU A 48 34.67 -16.40 -25.99
CA LEU A 48 33.63 -17.03 -26.81
C LEU A 48 34.05 -18.41 -27.34
N ALA A 49 35.34 -18.65 -27.52
CA ALA A 49 35.86 -19.97 -27.87
C ALA A 49 35.63 -21.02 -26.76
N LEU A 50 35.66 -20.59 -25.50
CA LEU A 50 35.37 -21.45 -24.35
C LEU A 50 33.86 -21.48 -24.02
N PHE A 51 33.19 -20.33 -24.12
CA PHE A 51 31.79 -20.13 -23.74
C PHE A 51 31.03 -19.33 -24.82
N PRO A 52 30.52 -20.01 -25.86
CA PRO A 52 29.87 -19.34 -26.99
C PRO A 52 28.65 -18.48 -26.64
N TYR A 53 28.01 -18.74 -25.49
CA TYR A 53 26.85 -17.97 -25.04
C TYR A 53 27.21 -16.56 -24.53
N GLY A 54 28.48 -16.29 -24.22
CA GLY A 54 28.95 -14.92 -23.94
C GLY A 54 28.41 -14.30 -22.66
N LYS A 55 28.07 -15.10 -21.63
CA LYS A 55 27.57 -14.64 -20.33
C LYS A 55 28.42 -15.15 -19.17
N ILE A 56 28.36 -14.42 -18.05
CA ILE A 56 28.93 -14.80 -16.75
C ILE A 56 27.81 -15.13 -15.75
N PRO A 57 28.06 -15.97 -14.73
CA PRO A 57 29.29 -16.75 -14.55
C PRO A 57 29.42 -17.90 -15.56
N ALA A 58 30.65 -18.30 -15.82
CA ALA A 58 31.00 -19.50 -16.57
C ALA A 58 32.09 -20.28 -15.82
N PHE A 59 32.11 -21.60 -15.92
CA PHE A 59 33.01 -22.47 -15.17
C PHE A 59 33.82 -23.35 -16.11
N LYS A 60 35.09 -23.57 -15.76
CA LYS A 60 35.99 -24.53 -16.39
C LYS A 60 36.71 -25.35 -15.32
N GLY A 61 36.41 -26.64 -15.25
CA GLY A 61 37.07 -27.59 -14.36
C GLY A 61 38.53 -27.84 -14.75
N THR A 62 39.32 -28.33 -13.80
CA THR A 62 40.71 -28.75 -14.05
C THR A 62 40.81 -29.94 -15.02
N ASP A 63 39.73 -30.69 -15.17
CA ASP A 63 39.53 -31.77 -16.15
C ASP A 63 39.07 -31.28 -17.53
N GLY A 64 38.88 -29.96 -17.70
CA GLY A 64 38.38 -29.36 -18.93
C GLY A 64 36.86 -29.34 -19.06
N PHE A 65 36.09 -29.83 -18.06
CA PHE A 65 34.63 -29.72 -18.06
C PHE A 65 34.20 -28.26 -18.04
N THR A 66 33.34 -27.85 -18.97
CA THR A 66 32.79 -26.50 -19.02
C THR A 66 31.33 -26.48 -18.65
N LEU A 67 30.92 -25.44 -17.91
CA LEU A 67 29.53 -25.27 -17.49
C LEU A 67 29.16 -23.79 -17.48
N ILE A 68 27.95 -23.49 -17.94
CA ILE A 68 27.34 -22.16 -17.91
C ILE A 68 26.07 -22.19 -17.07
N GLU A 69 25.46 -21.03 -16.81
CA GLU A 69 24.33 -20.81 -15.89
C GLU A 69 24.72 -20.91 -14.40
N GLY A 70 24.57 -19.78 -13.69
CA GLY A 70 25.01 -19.66 -12.29
C GLY A 70 24.39 -20.70 -11.34
N LYS A 71 23.09 -20.98 -11.49
CA LYS A 71 22.40 -22.01 -10.70
C LYS A 71 22.99 -23.40 -10.90
N ALA A 72 23.31 -23.75 -12.15
CA ALA A 72 23.88 -25.05 -12.50
C ALA A 72 25.31 -25.18 -11.95
N ILE A 73 26.13 -24.13 -12.11
CA ILE A 73 27.50 -24.08 -11.57
C ILE A 73 27.47 -24.21 -10.04
N ALA A 74 26.62 -23.44 -9.36
CA ALA A 74 26.51 -23.49 -7.90
C ALA A 74 26.04 -24.85 -7.40
N ARG A 75 25.06 -25.49 -8.07
CA ARG A 75 24.62 -26.87 -7.76
C ARG A 75 25.74 -27.88 -7.96
N TYR A 76 26.49 -27.79 -9.06
CA TYR A 76 27.62 -28.66 -9.34
C TYR A 76 28.68 -28.55 -8.24
N VAL A 77 29.12 -27.33 -7.91
CA VAL A 77 30.10 -27.06 -6.85
C VAL A 77 29.60 -27.52 -5.48
N ALA A 78 28.32 -27.31 -5.17
CA ALA A 78 27.70 -27.80 -3.95
C ALA A 78 27.68 -29.35 -3.86
N GLY A 79 27.58 -30.04 -5.00
CA GLY A 79 27.56 -31.50 -5.10
C GLY A 79 28.94 -32.18 -5.07
N LEU A 80 30.03 -31.43 -5.26
CA LEU A 80 31.39 -31.97 -5.23
C LEU A 80 31.85 -32.42 -3.82
N SER A 81 31.13 -32.02 -2.77
CA SER A 81 31.37 -32.49 -1.41
C SER A 81 30.05 -32.73 -0.69
N ASN A 82 29.96 -33.86 0.02
CA ASN A 82 28.78 -34.23 0.78
C ASN A 82 28.92 -33.90 2.29
N ASN A 83 29.96 -33.15 2.68
CA ASN A 83 30.22 -32.83 4.08
C ASN A 83 29.21 -31.82 4.63
N SER A 84 28.90 -30.79 3.82
CA SER A 84 28.06 -29.67 4.25
C SER A 84 26.57 -29.87 3.93
N LYS A 85 26.21 -30.97 3.24
CA LYS A 85 24.82 -31.33 2.87
C LYS A 85 24.05 -30.19 2.19
N LEU A 86 24.74 -29.39 1.37
CA LEU A 86 24.17 -28.19 0.76
C LEU A 86 22.98 -28.47 -0.18
N LEU A 87 22.86 -29.70 -0.68
CA LEU A 87 21.79 -30.14 -1.58
C LEU A 87 20.67 -30.94 -0.88
N GLY A 88 20.64 -30.90 0.45
CA GLY A 88 19.67 -31.66 1.25
C GLY A 88 20.13 -33.09 1.55
N THR A 89 19.30 -33.82 2.27
CA THR A 89 19.57 -35.20 2.71
C THR A 89 18.56 -36.21 2.18
N ASP A 90 17.47 -35.73 1.59
CA ASP A 90 16.40 -36.54 1.02
C ASP A 90 15.74 -35.79 -0.16
N ALA A 91 14.84 -36.47 -0.87
CA ALA A 91 14.18 -35.89 -2.03
C ALA A 91 13.33 -34.65 -1.70
N LYS A 92 12.77 -34.55 -0.49
CA LYS A 92 11.91 -33.42 -0.10
C LYS A 92 12.74 -32.17 0.16
N SER A 93 13.80 -32.30 0.94
CA SER A 93 14.75 -31.21 1.22
C SER A 93 15.45 -30.75 -0.05
N ALA A 94 15.84 -31.67 -0.95
CA ALA A 94 16.39 -31.32 -2.25
C ALA A 94 15.39 -30.49 -3.10
N ALA A 95 14.12 -30.90 -3.16
CA ALA A 95 13.08 -30.17 -3.90
C ALA A 95 12.79 -28.79 -3.29
N GLN A 96 12.77 -28.66 -1.96
CA GLN A 96 12.61 -27.38 -1.28
C GLN A 96 13.79 -26.44 -1.54
N ILE A 97 15.01 -26.99 -1.60
CA ILE A 97 16.20 -26.21 -1.97
C ILE A 97 16.06 -25.68 -3.40
N ASP A 98 15.64 -26.52 -4.33
CA ASP A 98 15.42 -26.14 -5.73
C ASP A 98 14.32 -25.08 -5.87
N GLN A 99 13.23 -25.20 -5.11
CA GLN A 99 12.18 -24.17 -5.05
C GLN A 99 12.74 -22.82 -4.63
N TRP A 100 13.51 -22.76 -3.54
CA TRP A 100 14.06 -21.50 -3.03
C TRP A 100 15.13 -20.91 -3.94
N ILE A 101 15.94 -21.75 -4.59
CA ILE A 101 16.89 -21.30 -5.62
C ILE A 101 16.13 -20.66 -6.80
N SER A 102 15.05 -21.28 -7.27
CA SER A 102 14.24 -20.69 -8.37
C SER A 102 13.57 -19.39 -7.93
N PHE A 103 12.98 -19.37 -6.73
CA PHE A 103 12.34 -18.20 -6.16
C PHE A 103 13.32 -17.02 -6.01
N ALA A 104 14.52 -17.26 -5.48
CA ALA A 104 15.53 -16.22 -5.32
C ALA A 104 15.93 -15.61 -6.68
N ASP A 105 16.14 -16.44 -7.70
CA ASP A 105 16.54 -15.99 -9.03
C ASP A 105 15.41 -15.20 -9.74
N GLU A 106 14.17 -15.70 -9.66
CA GLU A 106 13.03 -15.15 -10.39
C GLU A 106 12.35 -13.97 -9.68
N GLU A 107 12.07 -14.12 -8.39
CA GLU A 107 11.24 -13.18 -7.64
C GLU A 107 12.06 -12.10 -6.92
N ILE A 108 13.33 -12.39 -6.59
CA ILE A 108 14.23 -11.42 -5.94
C ILE A 108 15.19 -10.83 -6.95
N LEU A 109 16.07 -11.66 -7.54
CA LEU A 109 17.18 -11.18 -8.35
C LEU A 109 16.72 -10.56 -9.67
N ASN A 110 15.85 -11.23 -10.45
CA ASN A 110 15.41 -10.69 -11.75
C ASN A 110 14.58 -9.41 -11.60
N ASN A 111 13.67 -9.35 -10.62
CA ASN A 111 12.92 -8.12 -10.32
C ASN A 111 13.88 -6.98 -9.90
N GLY A 112 14.88 -7.29 -9.05
CA GLY A 112 15.93 -6.33 -8.69
C GLY A 112 16.77 -5.87 -9.88
N ILE A 113 17.18 -6.77 -10.77
CA ILE A 113 17.96 -6.43 -11.97
C ILE A 113 17.18 -5.49 -12.88
N GLN A 114 15.85 -5.63 -13.01
CA GLN A 114 15.04 -4.69 -13.79
C GLN A 114 15.12 -3.28 -13.21
N ILE A 115 14.98 -3.13 -11.89
CA ILE A 115 15.13 -1.84 -11.20
C ILE A 115 16.56 -1.32 -11.40
N LEU A 116 17.58 -2.16 -11.22
CA LEU A 116 18.97 -1.76 -11.41
C LEU A 116 19.20 -1.21 -12.82
N LEU A 117 18.79 -1.94 -13.86
CA LEU A 117 19.01 -1.54 -15.25
C LEU A 117 18.28 -0.24 -15.61
N LEU A 118 17.08 -0.01 -15.05
CA LEU A 118 16.35 1.25 -15.19
C LEU A 118 17.12 2.39 -14.51
N THR A 119 17.52 2.20 -13.26
CA THR A 119 18.13 3.26 -12.42
C THR A 119 19.53 3.66 -12.88
N ILE A 120 20.30 2.75 -13.49
CA ILE A 120 21.62 3.06 -14.10
C ILE A 120 21.53 3.45 -15.58
N GLY A 121 20.32 3.61 -16.14
CA GLY A 121 20.09 4.07 -17.51
C GLY A 121 20.56 3.10 -18.61
N ARG A 122 20.59 1.79 -18.34
CA ARG A 122 20.97 0.77 -19.34
C ARG A 122 19.79 0.28 -20.18
N ILE A 123 18.58 0.47 -19.68
CA ILE A 123 17.37 0.38 -20.47
C ILE A 123 16.60 1.71 -20.33
N PRO A 124 15.77 2.09 -21.31
CA PRO A 124 14.98 3.31 -21.22
C PRO A 124 14.17 3.34 -19.93
N TYR A 125 14.28 4.44 -19.19
CA TYR A 125 13.53 4.60 -17.96
C TYR A 125 12.03 4.61 -18.27
N ASN A 126 11.28 3.79 -17.55
CA ASN A 126 9.84 3.71 -17.60
C ASN A 126 9.33 3.56 -16.17
N LYS A 127 8.64 4.59 -15.70
CA LYS A 127 8.16 4.67 -14.31
C LYS A 127 7.18 3.56 -13.95
N ALA A 128 6.31 3.14 -14.89
CA ALA A 128 5.37 2.04 -14.64
C ALA A 128 6.09 0.69 -14.53
N LEU A 129 7.14 0.47 -15.34
CA LEU A 129 7.98 -0.73 -15.21
C LEU A 129 8.80 -0.71 -13.92
N GLU A 130 9.36 0.43 -13.53
CA GLU A 130 10.08 0.58 -12.25
C GLU A 130 9.15 0.31 -11.06
N GLN A 131 7.96 0.93 -11.04
CA GLN A 131 6.97 0.74 -9.99
C GLN A 131 6.51 -0.72 -9.93
N SER A 132 6.18 -1.33 -11.07
CA SER A 132 5.79 -2.74 -11.12
C SER A 132 6.90 -3.67 -10.61
N ALA A 133 8.16 -3.38 -10.94
CA ALA A 133 9.29 -4.15 -10.45
C ALA A 133 9.48 -3.99 -8.93
N TRP A 134 9.30 -2.78 -8.39
CA TRP A 134 9.31 -2.53 -6.94
C TRP A 134 8.14 -3.23 -6.22
N GLU A 135 6.93 -3.22 -6.76
CA GLU A 135 5.76 -3.91 -6.19
C GLU A 135 5.96 -5.43 -6.17
N LYS A 136 6.49 -6.01 -7.24
CA LYS A 136 6.83 -7.44 -7.29
C LYS A 136 7.92 -7.79 -6.27
N LEU A 137 8.94 -6.93 -6.16
CA LEU A 137 10.00 -7.12 -5.17
C LEU A 137 9.45 -7.02 -3.74
N ASP A 138 8.58 -6.04 -3.44
CA ASP A 138 7.93 -5.88 -2.13
C ASP A 138 7.08 -7.12 -1.78
N ARG A 139 6.31 -7.66 -2.74
CA ARG A 139 5.58 -8.92 -2.58
C ARG A 139 6.50 -10.11 -2.26
N ALA A 140 7.61 -10.24 -2.98
CA ALA A 140 8.56 -11.32 -2.77
C ALA A 140 9.23 -11.22 -1.39
N PHE A 141 9.61 -10.01 -0.97
CA PHE A 141 10.15 -9.75 0.37
C PHE A 141 9.13 -10.00 1.49
N ALA A 142 7.86 -9.63 1.30
CA ALA A 142 6.81 -9.93 2.27
C ALA A 142 6.61 -11.45 2.47
N PHE A 143 6.74 -12.23 1.40
CA PHE A 143 6.70 -13.70 1.48
C PHE A 143 7.93 -14.28 2.19
N VAL A 144 9.14 -13.79 1.88
CA VAL A 144 10.36 -14.21 2.58
C VAL A 144 10.29 -13.85 4.07
N GLU A 145 9.77 -12.66 4.38
CA GLU A 145 9.62 -12.16 5.75
C GLU A 145 8.71 -13.06 6.60
N SER A 146 7.57 -13.50 6.04
CA SER A 146 6.65 -14.38 6.75
C SER A 146 7.24 -15.79 6.93
N GLU A 147 7.88 -16.35 5.91
CA GLU A 147 8.54 -17.65 5.99
C GLU A 147 9.66 -17.67 7.04
N LEU A 148 10.37 -16.55 7.18
CA LEU A 148 11.49 -16.41 8.12
C LEU A 148 11.06 -16.04 9.55
N GLN A 149 9.77 -15.82 9.81
CA GLN A 149 9.29 -15.49 11.17
C GLN A 149 9.68 -16.57 12.18
N ASN A 150 9.57 -17.85 11.79
CA ASN A 150 9.84 -19.00 12.66
C ASN A 150 10.98 -19.90 12.16
N LYS A 151 11.81 -19.42 11.22
CA LYS A 151 12.90 -20.18 10.60
C LYS A 151 14.23 -19.45 10.71
N THR A 152 15.28 -20.18 11.08
CA THR A 152 16.66 -19.68 11.03
C THR A 152 17.24 -19.78 9.62
N PHE A 153 16.96 -20.90 8.92
CA PHE A 153 17.39 -21.20 7.56
C PHE A 153 16.16 -21.62 6.72
N LEU A 154 16.24 -21.48 5.41
CA LEU A 154 15.09 -21.71 4.52
C LEU A 154 14.62 -23.17 4.50
N VAL A 155 15.57 -24.10 4.56
CA VAL A 155 15.30 -25.55 4.48
C VAL A 155 15.99 -26.29 5.63
N GLY A 156 15.18 -26.87 6.51
CA GLY A 156 15.67 -27.59 7.68
C GLY A 156 16.32 -26.67 8.72
N HIS A 157 17.35 -27.17 9.40
CA HIS A 157 18.00 -26.49 10.54
C HIS A 157 19.48 -26.19 10.29
N ARG A 158 19.88 -26.04 9.02
CA ARG A 158 21.27 -25.75 8.62
C ARG A 158 21.30 -24.93 7.32
N VAL A 159 22.44 -24.31 7.06
CA VAL A 159 22.70 -23.64 5.78
C VAL A 159 22.70 -24.66 4.65
N THR A 160 21.95 -24.35 3.60
CA THR A 160 21.86 -25.10 2.34
C THR A 160 22.20 -24.19 1.17
N LEU A 161 22.25 -24.74 -0.04
CA LEU A 161 22.46 -23.95 -1.25
C LEU A 161 21.36 -22.89 -1.45
N ALA A 162 20.13 -23.16 -1.00
CA ALA A 162 19.05 -22.17 -1.00
C ALA A 162 19.43 -20.93 -0.21
N ASP A 163 20.05 -21.11 0.95
CA ASP A 163 20.41 -20.00 1.81
C ASP A 163 21.54 -19.16 1.21
N LEU A 164 22.55 -19.82 0.64
CA LEU A 164 23.69 -19.18 -0.01
C LEU A 164 23.27 -18.40 -1.25
N THR A 165 22.32 -18.93 -2.02
CA THR A 165 21.73 -18.26 -3.19
C THR A 165 20.94 -17.03 -2.76
N LEU A 166 19.93 -17.18 -1.88
CA LEU A 166 19.13 -16.04 -1.45
C LEU A 166 19.97 -14.98 -0.74
N GLY A 167 20.91 -15.37 0.13
CA GLY A 167 21.80 -14.45 0.83
C GLY A 167 22.67 -13.62 -0.12
N SER A 168 23.17 -14.24 -1.19
CA SER A 168 23.95 -13.54 -2.24
C SER A 168 23.08 -12.56 -3.05
N ASP A 169 21.84 -12.93 -3.34
CA ASP A 169 20.92 -12.06 -4.08
C ASP A 169 20.49 -10.87 -3.21
N LEU A 170 20.16 -11.12 -1.94
CA LEU A 170 19.87 -10.09 -0.94
C LEU A 170 21.07 -9.14 -0.76
N ALA A 171 22.32 -9.64 -0.82
CA ALA A 171 23.50 -8.78 -0.77
C ALA A 171 23.51 -7.75 -1.90
N MET A 172 23.20 -8.17 -3.14
CA MET A 172 23.10 -7.26 -4.27
C MET A 172 21.95 -6.27 -4.08
N ILE A 173 20.75 -6.76 -3.73
CA ILE A 173 19.58 -5.90 -3.52
C ILE A 173 19.86 -4.87 -2.43
N PHE A 174 20.38 -5.27 -1.27
CA PHE A 174 20.64 -4.37 -0.15
C PHE A 174 21.82 -3.42 -0.38
N ALA A 175 22.81 -3.80 -1.18
CA ALA A 175 23.94 -2.93 -1.50
C ALA A 175 23.65 -1.93 -2.62
N ARG A 176 22.75 -2.28 -3.55
CA ARG A 176 22.55 -1.49 -4.79
C ARG A 176 21.19 -0.85 -4.90
N LEU A 177 20.16 -1.42 -4.28
CA LEU A 177 18.77 -1.05 -4.53
C LEU A 177 17.99 -0.67 -3.29
N ALA A 178 18.07 -1.45 -2.20
CA ALA A 178 17.16 -1.32 -1.07
C ALA A 178 17.84 -0.62 0.12
N GLY A 179 17.45 0.64 0.31
CA GLY A 179 17.86 1.50 1.40
C GLY A 179 17.29 1.08 2.76
N VAL A 180 17.60 1.89 3.77
CA VAL A 180 17.14 1.66 5.16
C VAL A 180 15.60 1.57 5.23
N ASN A 181 14.90 2.41 4.46
CA ASN A 181 13.43 2.46 4.45
C ASN A 181 12.77 1.19 3.87
N PHE A 182 13.41 0.54 2.89
CA PHE A 182 12.90 -0.73 2.39
C PHE A 182 13.22 -1.85 3.37
N ARG A 183 14.46 -1.88 3.87
CA ARG A 183 14.93 -2.93 4.79
C ARG A 183 14.20 -2.93 6.13
N SER A 184 13.76 -1.77 6.64
CA SER A 184 13.03 -1.67 7.91
C SER A 184 11.67 -2.34 7.89
N LYS A 185 11.07 -2.56 6.71
CA LYS A 185 9.82 -3.32 6.56
C LYS A 185 10.00 -4.83 6.79
N TYR A 186 11.22 -5.34 6.63
CA TYR A 186 11.50 -6.78 6.57
C TYR A 186 12.57 -7.20 7.59
N PRO A 187 12.30 -7.04 8.91
CA PRO A 187 13.29 -7.28 9.96
C PRO A 187 13.78 -8.73 10.03
N ASN A 188 12.92 -9.74 9.79
CA ASN A 188 13.33 -11.15 9.79
C ASN A 188 14.23 -11.46 8.59
N THR A 189 13.94 -10.87 7.44
CA THR A 189 14.76 -10.96 6.23
C THR A 189 16.13 -10.30 6.44
N VAL A 190 16.18 -9.13 7.09
CA VAL A 190 17.45 -8.46 7.45
C VAL A 190 18.25 -9.28 8.46
N ARG A 191 17.61 -9.85 9.48
CA ARG A 191 18.23 -10.75 10.45
C ARG A 191 18.83 -11.98 9.75
N TYR A 192 18.03 -12.62 8.89
CA TYR A 192 18.45 -13.77 8.10
C TYR A 192 19.64 -13.43 7.20
N PHE A 193 19.58 -12.33 6.45
CA PHE A 193 20.66 -11.86 5.60
C PHE A 193 21.98 -11.72 6.39
N LYS A 194 21.96 -11.03 7.54
CA LYS A 194 23.12 -10.90 8.43
C LYS A 194 23.61 -12.26 8.93
N THR A 195 22.68 -13.16 9.24
CA THR A 195 23.01 -14.52 9.69
C THR A 195 23.73 -15.32 8.62
N ILE A 196 23.32 -15.26 7.35
CA ILE A 196 23.95 -16.00 6.25
C ILE A 196 25.29 -15.38 5.85
N THR A 197 25.33 -14.07 5.64
CA THR A 197 26.55 -13.35 5.23
C THR A 197 27.60 -13.27 6.33
N GLY A 198 27.19 -13.41 7.59
CA GLY A 198 28.06 -13.47 8.75
C GLY A 198 28.65 -14.86 9.03
N GLN A 199 28.32 -15.89 8.24
CA GLN A 199 28.87 -17.23 8.45
C GLN A 199 30.38 -17.23 8.15
N PRO A 200 31.23 -17.82 9.01
CA PRO A 200 32.70 -17.71 8.89
C PRO A 200 33.25 -18.11 7.52
N GLN A 201 32.63 -19.11 6.88
CA GLN A 201 33.03 -19.65 5.59
C GLN A 201 32.87 -18.61 4.47
N VAL A 202 31.80 -17.80 4.50
CA VAL A 202 31.46 -16.86 3.42
C VAL A 202 31.67 -15.41 3.78
N LEU A 203 31.94 -15.09 5.04
CA LEU A 203 32.27 -13.73 5.49
C LEU A 203 33.36 -13.07 4.62
N PRO A 204 34.44 -13.75 4.18
CA PRO A 204 35.43 -13.12 3.30
C PRO A 204 34.88 -12.64 1.94
N ILE A 205 33.77 -13.22 1.46
CA ILE A 205 33.11 -12.84 0.20
C ILE A 205 32.28 -11.56 0.38
N PHE A 206 31.75 -11.33 1.58
CA PHE A 206 30.84 -10.22 1.89
C PHE A 206 31.46 -9.12 2.77
N LYS A 207 32.72 -9.26 3.19
CA LYS A 207 33.39 -8.34 4.13
C LYS A 207 33.42 -6.87 3.68
N ASP A 208 33.50 -6.65 2.36
CA ASP A 208 33.58 -5.31 1.76
C ASP A 208 32.21 -4.80 1.27
N LEU A 209 31.12 -5.46 1.68
CA LEU A 209 29.77 -5.11 1.28
C LEU A 209 29.24 -3.90 2.07
N THR A 210 29.10 -2.77 1.39
CA THR A 210 28.39 -1.60 1.91
C THR A 210 26.92 -1.64 1.51
N LEU A 211 26.02 -1.50 2.47
CA LEU A 211 24.57 -1.49 2.23
C LEU A 211 24.11 -0.09 1.82
N ALA A 212 23.17 -0.01 0.88
CA ALA A 212 22.62 1.24 0.40
C ALA A 212 21.89 1.99 1.52
N GLU A 213 22.13 3.29 1.65
CA GLU A 213 21.43 4.13 2.62
C GLU A 213 20.00 4.43 2.14
N GLU A 214 19.86 4.76 0.86
CA GLU A 214 18.59 5.04 0.19
C GLU A 214 18.21 3.98 -0.82
N ASN A 215 16.91 3.96 -1.19
CA ASN A 215 16.48 3.14 -2.30
C ASN A 215 17.06 3.68 -3.63
N ALA A 216 17.41 2.78 -4.55
CA ALA A 216 17.81 3.17 -5.89
C ALA A 216 16.67 3.95 -6.56
N LYS A 217 17.06 5.06 -7.17
CA LYS A 217 16.20 5.97 -7.91
C LYS A 217 16.85 6.22 -9.26
N PHE A 218 16.05 6.35 -10.31
CA PHE A 218 16.57 6.81 -11.58
C PHE A 218 17.04 8.27 -11.46
N VAL A 219 18.29 8.51 -11.87
CA VAL A 219 18.82 9.87 -12.02
C VAL A 219 19.00 10.10 -13.52
N PRO A 220 18.25 11.04 -14.13
CA PRO A 220 18.41 11.34 -15.55
C PRO A 220 19.87 11.70 -15.84
N PRO A 221 20.48 11.17 -16.92
CA PRO A 221 21.81 11.58 -17.30
C PRO A 221 21.83 13.10 -17.47
N LYS A 222 22.78 13.78 -16.81
CA LYS A 222 23.01 15.20 -17.04
C LYS A 222 23.21 15.38 -18.53
N LYS A 223 22.39 16.22 -19.19
CA LYS A 223 22.63 16.65 -20.57
C LYS A 223 24.09 17.08 -20.65
N GLU A 224 24.89 16.39 -21.47
CA GLU A 224 26.23 16.83 -21.78
C GLU A 224 26.13 18.24 -22.34
N GLU A 225 26.59 19.23 -21.56
CA GLU A 225 26.78 20.57 -22.07
C GLU A 225 27.80 20.50 -23.20
N LYS A 226 27.37 20.90 -24.40
CA LYS A 226 28.30 21.19 -25.50
C LYS A 226 29.41 22.11 -24.98
N PRO A 227 30.68 21.89 -25.34
CA PRO A 227 31.80 22.61 -24.74
C PRO A 227 31.64 24.12 -24.99
N LYS A 228 31.42 24.89 -23.92
CA LYS A 228 31.63 26.33 -23.93
C LYS A 228 33.05 26.61 -23.45
N ALA A 229 33.75 27.43 -24.24
CA ALA A 229 35.15 27.80 -24.07
C ALA A 229 35.44 28.39 -22.67
N ALA A 230 36.63 28.07 -22.14
CA ALA A 230 37.14 28.56 -20.86
C ALA A 230 37.33 30.09 -20.85
N PRO A 231 37.20 30.73 -19.67
CA PRO A 231 38.42 31.21 -19.02
C PRO A 231 38.47 31.10 -17.48
N ALA A 232 39.62 30.56 -17.04
CA ALA A 232 40.52 30.88 -15.92
C ALA A 232 40.04 31.15 -14.45
N PRO A 233 40.88 30.79 -13.45
CA PRO A 233 40.45 30.43 -12.09
C PRO A 233 40.77 31.50 -11.01
N LYS A 234 40.03 31.47 -9.89
CA LYS A 234 40.45 32.15 -8.63
C LYS A 234 40.22 31.30 -7.37
N ALA A 235 41.37 30.81 -6.88
CA ALA A 235 41.89 30.77 -5.51
C ALA A 235 41.09 30.13 -4.35
N GLU A 236 41.64 29.02 -3.87
CA GLU A 236 41.47 28.42 -2.53
C GLU A 236 42.13 29.23 -1.41
N LYS A 237 41.64 29.07 -0.16
CA LYS A 237 42.39 28.71 1.09
C LYS A 237 41.50 28.88 2.35
N PRO A 238 41.82 28.31 3.54
CA PRO A 238 41.98 26.89 3.89
C PRO A 238 41.31 26.50 5.25
N LYS A 239 41.20 25.20 5.53
CA LYS A 239 40.90 24.59 6.86
C LYS A 239 42.03 24.83 7.88
N ALA A 240 41.71 24.86 9.19
CA ALA A 240 42.23 23.90 10.20
C ALA A 240 41.75 24.22 11.64
N ALA A 241 41.38 23.15 12.37
CA ALA A 241 41.30 23.00 13.84
C ALA A 241 42.73 22.70 14.42
N PRO A 242 43.04 22.34 15.71
CA PRO A 242 42.23 21.58 16.71
C PRO A 242 42.45 21.84 18.25
N ALA A 243 41.52 21.28 19.07
CA ALA A 243 41.60 20.61 20.41
C ALA A 243 42.39 21.24 21.61
N PRO A 244 42.07 20.93 22.91
CA PRO A 244 42.18 19.59 23.54
C PRO A 244 41.06 19.16 24.52
N LYS A 245 41.20 17.89 24.98
CA LYS A 245 40.34 17.01 25.80
C LYS A 245 40.26 17.36 27.30
N ASP A 246 39.30 16.76 28.02
CA ASP A 246 39.53 15.93 29.22
C ASP A 246 38.35 14.96 29.51
N ASP A 247 38.66 13.92 30.28
CA ASP A 247 38.13 12.54 30.36
C ASP A 247 36.98 12.26 31.37
N GLU A 248 36.32 11.08 31.17
CA GLU A 248 35.72 10.08 32.12
C GLU A 248 34.66 10.51 33.18
N ASP A 249 33.60 9.78 33.60
CA ASP A 249 32.99 8.46 33.31
C ASP A 249 31.55 8.40 33.94
N ASP A 250 30.81 7.29 33.71
CA ASP A 250 29.56 6.75 34.36
C ASP A 250 28.21 6.73 33.58
N GLU A 251 27.65 5.50 33.50
CA GLU A 251 26.60 4.94 32.60
C GLU A 251 25.10 5.32 32.91
N PRO A 252 24.08 4.68 32.28
CA PRO A 252 23.52 5.01 30.97
C PRO A 252 22.09 5.58 31.09
N LYS A 253 21.82 6.74 30.48
CA LYS A 253 20.45 7.22 30.23
C LYS A 253 20.06 7.01 28.77
N ALA A 254 18.88 6.43 28.57
CA ALA A 254 18.28 6.18 27.27
C ALA A 254 18.47 7.36 26.31
N ALA A 255 18.99 7.08 25.10
CA ALA A 255 19.28 8.09 24.10
C ALA A 255 18.02 8.93 23.76
N PRO A 256 18.07 10.27 23.86
CA PRO A 256 17.00 11.13 23.40
C PRO A 256 16.84 11.00 21.88
N LYS A 257 15.59 11.00 21.40
CA LYS A 257 15.29 11.10 19.96
C LYS A 257 16.04 12.31 19.36
N PRO A 258 16.64 12.20 18.17
CA PRO A 258 17.25 13.34 17.49
C PRO A 258 16.22 14.47 17.35
N LYS A 259 16.54 15.66 17.90
CA LYS A 259 15.72 16.87 17.77
C LYS A 259 15.72 17.32 16.30
N ASN A 260 14.56 17.61 15.75
CA ASN A 260 14.46 18.16 14.40
C ASN A 260 14.74 19.67 14.49
N PRO A 261 15.59 20.26 13.62
CA PRO A 261 15.94 21.68 13.67
C PRO A 261 14.73 22.65 13.67
N LEU A 262 13.59 22.23 13.14
CA LEU A 262 12.34 22.98 13.14
C LEU A 262 11.71 23.13 14.54
N ASP A 263 12.11 22.29 15.52
CA ASP A 263 11.71 22.40 16.92
C ASP A 263 12.35 23.60 17.63
N ASP A 264 13.46 24.13 17.10
CA ASP A 264 14.21 25.26 17.69
C ASP A 264 13.71 26.64 17.16
N LEU A 265 12.73 26.65 16.25
CA LEU A 265 12.14 27.89 15.72
C LEU A 265 11.32 28.64 16.80
N PRO A 266 11.29 29.99 16.78
CA PRO A 266 10.55 30.80 17.75
C PRO A 266 9.09 30.39 17.86
N LYS A 267 8.57 30.20 19.07
CA LYS A 267 7.21 29.70 19.31
C LYS A 267 6.16 30.53 18.56
N SER A 268 5.31 29.85 17.78
CA SER A 268 4.19 30.47 17.08
C SER A 268 2.91 30.44 17.93
N SER A 269 2.04 31.43 17.76
CA SER A 269 0.69 31.41 18.33
C SER A 269 -0.26 30.47 17.57
N PHE A 270 0.06 30.12 16.33
CA PHE A 270 -0.74 29.23 15.51
C PHE A 270 -0.50 27.76 15.84
N ASN A 271 -1.55 27.07 16.28
CA ASN A 271 -1.53 25.64 16.56
C ASN A 271 -1.94 24.85 15.31
N LEU A 272 -0.95 24.28 14.62
CA LEU A 272 -1.17 23.51 13.41
C LEU A 272 -1.98 22.23 13.63
N ASP A 273 -1.86 21.59 14.80
CA ASP A 273 -2.65 20.37 15.09
C ASP A 273 -4.12 20.71 15.35
N GLU A 274 -4.37 21.86 15.99
CA GLU A 274 -5.74 22.37 16.12
C GLU A 274 -6.31 22.77 14.76
N TRP A 275 -5.52 23.37 13.88
CA TRP A 275 -5.92 23.62 12.50
C TRP A 275 -6.31 22.34 11.77
N LYS A 276 -5.44 21.31 11.82
CA LYS A 276 -5.71 20.01 11.20
C LYS A 276 -7.00 19.38 11.73
N ARG A 277 -7.28 19.53 13.03
CA ARG A 277 -8.51 19.06 13.67
C ARG A 277 -9.73 19.85 13.19
N THR A 278 -9.68 21.17 13.26
CA THR A 278 -10.78 22.06 12.85
C THR A 278 -11.12 21.84 11.38
N TYR A 279 -10.13 21.88 10.48
CA TYR A 279 -10.34 21.61 9.06
C TYR A 279 -10.92 20.21 8.78
N SER A 280 -10.59 19.21 9.60
CA SER A 280 -11.09 17.84 9.38
C SER A 280 -12.49 17.60 9.93
N ASN A 281 -12.96 18.42 10.86
CA ASN A 281 -14.20 18.20 11.60
C ASN A 281 -15.31 19.21 11.27
N GLU A 282 -14.94 20.37 10.74
CA GLU A 282 -15.86 21.49 10.51
C GLU A 282 -16.06 21.78 9.02
N GLU A 283 -17.14 22.50 8.68
CA GLU A 283 -17.40 22.96 7.31
C GLU A 283 -16.28 23.90 6.85
N THR A 284 -15.74 23.66 5.64
CA THR A 284 -14.49 24.31 5.19
C THR A 284 -14.65 25.81 5.01
N ARG A 285 -15.70 26.27 4.32
CA ARG A 285 -15.93 27.69 3.99
C ARG A 285 -16.51 28.45 5.17
N GLU A 286 -17.48 27.85 5.85
CA GLU A 286 -18.27 28.56 6.86
C GLU A 286 -17.55 28.65 8.22
N THR A 287 -16.73 27.64 8.56
CA THR A 287 -16.17 27.50 9.91
C THR A 287 -14.65 27.35 9.92
N ALA A 288 -14.09 26.43 9.14
CA ALA A 288 -12.66 26.12 9.20
C ALA A 288 -11.81 27.29 8.67
N LEU A 289 -12.11 27.84 7.49
CA LEU A 289 -11.35 28.96 6.92
C LEU A 289 -11.44 30.24 7.78
N PRO A 290 -12.61 30.67 8.28
CA PRO A 290 -12.69 31.77 9.25
C PRO A 290 -11.87 31.51 10.51
N TRP A 291 -11.87 30.27 11.03
CA TRP A 291 -11.01 29.88 12.15
C TRP A 291 -9.54 29.99 11.78
N PHE A 292 -9.14 29.56 10.58
CA PHE A 292 -7.75 29.63 10.12
C PHE A 292 -7.26 31.07 10.12
N PHE A 293 -7.94 31.98 9.43
CA PHE A 293 -7.49 33.38 9.35
C PHE A 293 -7.51 34.10 10.70
N LYS A 294 -8.40 33.70 11.62
CA LYS A 294 -8.41 34.25 12.98
C LYS A 294 -7.19 33.84 13.81
N ASN A 295 -6.67 32.63 13.58
CA ASN A 295 -5.60 32.05 14.40
C ASN A 295 -4.23 32.00 13.70
N PHE A 296 -4.20 32.19 12.37
CA PHE A 296 -3.00 32.05 11.56
C PHE A 296 -1.94 33.09 11.95
N ASP A 297 -0.73 32.61 12.12
CA ASP A 297 0.44 33.40 12.50
C ASP A 297 1.44 33.39 11.34
N SER A 298 1.43 34.49 10.58
CA SER A 298 2.32 34.65 9.43
C SER A 298 3.80 34.77 9.82
N GLU A 299 4.12 35.10 11.07
CA GLU A 299 5.50 35.13 11.57
C GLU A 299 6.01 33.71 11.87
N GLY A 300 5.11 32.85 12.34
CA GLY A 300 5.39 31.45 12.64
C GLY A 300 5.29 30.49 11.45
N TYR A 301 4.52 30.80 10.41
CA TYR A 301 4.25 29.90 9.30
C TYR A 301 4.25 30.61 7.95
N SER A 302 4.71 29.90 6.92
CA SER A 302 4.58 30.29 5.53
C SER A 302 3.48 29.48 4.85
N VAL A 303 2.77 30.12 3.91
CA VAL A 303 1.86 29.44 2.99
C VAL A 303 2.46 29.54 1.61
N VAL A 304 2.56 28.40 0.92
CA VAL A 304 3.14 28.31 -0.41
C VAL A 304 2.22 27.61 -1.39
N LYS A 305 2.24 28.07 -2.63
CA LYS A 305 1.72 27.37 -3.78
C LYS A 305 2.77 26.39 -4.30
N LEU A 306 2.32 25.18 -4.65
CA LEU A 306 3.12 24.17 -5.33
C LEU A 306 2.52 23.93 -6.71
N ASP A 307 3.27 24.21 -7.77
CA ASP A 307 2.88 23.90 -9.15
C ASP A 307 3.78 22.80 -9.70
N TYR A 308 3.20 21.69 -10.16
CA TYR A 308 3.99 20.60 -10.73
C TYR A 308 4.60 21.01 -12.07
N LYS A 309 5.89 20.73 -12.25
CA LYS A 309 6.69 21.22 -13.39
C LYS A 309 6.47 20.43 -14.69
N TYR A 310 5.97 19.20 -14.59
CA TYR A 310 5.90 18.24 -15.70
C TYR A 310 4.44 17.89 -16.06
N ASN A 311 3.58 18.91 -16.16
CA ASN A 311 2.16 18.71 -16.45
C ASN A 311 1.91 18.10 -17.83
N ASP A 312 2.84 18.29 -18.78
CA ASP A 312 2.82 17.69 -20.11
C ASP A 312 3.03 16.17 -20.11
N GLU A 313 3.59 15.61 -19.03
CA GLU A 313 3.75 14.15 -18.85
C GLU A 313 2.52 13.49 -18.22
N LEU A 314 1.54 14.28 -17.78
CA LEU A 314 0.37 13.77 -17.07
C LEU A 314 -0.70 13.23 -18.03
N GLN A 315 -0.99 11.93 -17.91
CA GLN A 315 -1.99 11.25 -18.73
C GLN A 315 -3.29 11.08 -17.97
N ALA A 316 -3.42 10.09 -17.08
CA ALA A 316 -4.68 9.87 -16.38
C ALA A 316 -4.80 10.68 -15.08
N VAL A 317 -5.96 11.28 -14.80
CA VAL A 317 -6.23 12.04 -13.56
C VAL A 317 -5.91 11.22 -12.31
N PHE A 318 -6.30 9.94 -12.30
CA PHE A 318 -5.98 9.01 -11.20
C PHE A 318 -4.47 8.81 -11.01
N GLN A 319 -3.70 8.72 -12.11
CA GLN A 319 -2.23 8.57 -12.03
C GLN A 319 -1.58 9.85 -11.51
N SER A 320 -2.06 11.01 -11.97
CA SER A 320 -1.64 12.32 -11.47
C SER A 320 -1.94 12.46 -9.97
N ASN A 321 -3.10 11.98 -9.50
CA ASN A 321 -3.44 12.01 -8.07
C ASN A 321 -2.54 11.06 -7.25
N ASN A 322 -2.08 9.94 -7.83
CA ASN A 322 -1.11 9.07 -7.17
C ASN A 322 0.25 9.75 -6.96
N LEU A 323 0.65 10.70 -7.82
CA LEU A 323 1.86 11.50 -7.61
C LEU A 323 1.75 12.35 -6.35
N ILE A 324 0.59 12.97 -6.14
CA ILE A 324 0.28 13.74 -4.93
C ILE A 324 0.36 12.84 -3.70
N GLY A 325 -0.20 11.63 -3.77
CA GLY A 325 -0.18 10.67 -2.67
C GLY A 325 1.24 10.23 -2.30
N GLY A 326 2.07 10.00 -3.32
CA GLY A 326 3.49 9.71 -3.12
C GLY A 326 4.22 10.86 -2.44
N PHE A 327 4.00 12.10 -2.90
CA PHE A 327 4.62 13.30 -2.33
C PHE A 327 4.26 13.44 -0.83
N PHE A 328 2.99 13.32 -0.49
CA PHE A 328 2.53 13.39 0.90
C PHE A 328 3.08 12.26 1.78
N ALA A 329 3.15 11.03 1.27
CA ALA A 329 3.75 9.92 2.01
C ALA A 329 5.24 10.17 2.33
N ARG A 330 5.95 10.91 1.47
CA ARG A 330 7.36 11.28 1.67
C ARG A 330 7.54 12.48 2.60
N LEU A 331 6.49 13.26 2.85
CA LEU A 331 6.49 14.34 3.84
C LEU A 331 6.30 13.87 5.29
N GLU A 332 6.26 12.55 5.55
CA GLU A 332 5.97 11.98 6.88
C GLU A 332 6.90 12.53 7.98
N ALA A 333 8.19 12.71 7.69
CA ALA A 333 9.16 13.26 8.64
C ALA A 333 8.86 14.72 9.04
N SER A 334 8.18 15.46 8.17
CA SER A 334 7.76 16.85 8.39
C SER A 334 6.28 16.98 8.75
N ARG A 335 5.58 15.87 8.98
CA ARG A 335 4.13 15.87 9.20
C ARG A 335 3.67 16.73 10.37
N LYS A 336 4.49 16.85 11.43
CA LYS A 336 4.20 17.75 12.56
C LYS A 336 4.33 19.25 12.24
N TYR A 337 4.98 19.60 11.12
CA TYR A 337 5.30 20.97 10.74
C TYR A 337 4.57 21.47 9.50
N THR A 338 3.78 20.60 8.86
CA THR A 338 3.07 20.99 7.64
C THR A 338 1.69 20.35 7.50
N MET A 339 0.85 21.02 6.72
CA MET A 339 -0.45 20.58 6.26
C MET A 339 -0.71 21.25 4.91
N GLY A 340 -1.41 20.59 4.01
CA GLY A 340 -1.86 21.23 2.79
C GLY A 340 -2.62 20.30 1.88
N THR A 341 -3.06 20.84 0.75
CA THR A 341 -3.86 20.15 -0.25
C THR A 341 -3.28 20.39 -1.63
N LEU A 342 -3.16 19.31 -2.40
CA LEU A 342 -2.82 19.36 -3.81
C LEU A 342 -3.97 18.70 -4.58
N GLY A 343 -4.30 19.31 -5.72
CA GLY A 343 -5.31 18.84 -6.65
C GLY A 343 -4.72 18.54 -8.02
N VAL A 344 -5.37 17.63 -8.71
CA VAL A 344 -5.30 17.42 -10.15
C VAL A 344 -6.43 18.23 -10.78
N PHE A 345 -6.11 19.06 -11.77
CA PHE A 345 -7.07 19.92 -12.45
C PHE A 345 -7.18 19.51 -13.90
N GLY A 346 -8.40 19.37 -14.42
CA GLY A 346 -8.68 19.01 -15.81
C GLY A 346 -9.00 17.54 -16.01
N GLU A 347 -8.75 17.03 -17.21
CA GLU A 347 -9.18 15.70 -17.65
C GLU A 347 -8.02 14.84 -18.14
N ASN A 348 -8.29 13.58 -18.51
CA ASN A 348 -7.26 12.68 -19.00
C ASN A 348 -6.56 13.27 -20.25
N ASN A 349 -5.23 13.20 -20.27
CA ASN A 349 -4.31 13.76 -21.26
C ASN A 349 -4.30 15.30 -21.35
N ASN A 350 -5.03 15.98 -20.46
CA ASN A 350 -5.04 17.43 -20.36
C ASN A 350 -5.25 17.88 -18.91
N ASN A 351 -4.42 17.38 -18.00
CA ASN A 351 -4.47 17.76 -16.58
C ASN A 351 -3.16 18.37 -16.08
N LEU A 352 -3.23 19.02 -14.93
CA LEU A 352 -2.10 19.61 -14.22
C LEU A 352 -2.22 19.32 -12.72
N ILE A 353 -1.11 19.39 -11.98
CA ILE A 353 -1.11 19.30 -10.51
C ILE A 353 -0.72 20.64 -9.91
N SER A 354 -1.51 21.12 -8.96
CA SER A 354 -1.20 22.31 -8.17
C SER A 354 -1.77 22.22 -6.77
N GLY A 355 -1.26 22.99 -5.82
CA GLY A 355 -1.77 22.98 -4.46
C GLY A 355 -1.23 24.06 -3.55
N VAL A 356 -1.66 24.02 -2.29
CA VAL A 356 -1.18 24.87 -1.20
C VAL A 356 -0.65 24.06 -0.05
N MET A 357 0.46 24.50 0.54
CA MET A 357 1.05 23.94 1.76
C MET A 357 1.29 25.04 2.78
N ILE A 358 0.95 24.74 4.02
CA ILE A 358 1.25 25.54 5.22
C ILE A 358 2.48 24.90 5.85
N CYS A 359 3.58 25.65 5.96
CA CYS A 359 4.87 25.15 6.43
C CYS A 359 5.32 25.96 7.66
N ARG A 360 5.84 25.26 8.68
CA ARG A 360 6.42 25.91 9.86
C ARG A 360 7.66 26.72 9.48
N GLY A 361 7.73 27.95 9.98
CA GLY A 361 8.83 28.88 9.74
C GLY A 361 8.69 29.64 8.42
N LYS A 362 9.65 30.54 8.17
CA LYS A 362 9.71 31.39 6.96
C LYS A 362 10.38 30.71 5.76
N ASP A 363 11.05 29.57 5.99
CA ASP A 363 11.69 28.78 4.93
C ASP A 363 10.88 27.50 4.68
N PRO A 364 9.91 27.53 3.74
CA PRO A 364 9.08 26.37 3.42
C PRO A 364 9.90 25.21 2.84
N LYS A 365 11.09 25.48 2.28
CA LYS A 365 11.94 24.42 1.71
C LYS A 365 12.47 23.50 2.80
N SER A 366 12.90 24.05 3.94
CA SER A 366 13.36 23.27 5.10
C SER A 366 12.32 22.27 5.63
N VAL A 367 11.03 22.53 5.36
CA VAL A 367 9.92 21.65 5.73
C VAL A 367 9.64 20.61 4.64
N LEU A 368 9.68 21.01 3.38
CA LEU A 368 9.26 20.17 2.25
C LEU A 368 10.38 19.30 1.67
N GLU A 369 11.65 19.66 1.88
CA GLU A 369 12.81 18.96 1.29
C GLU A 369 13.02 17.53 1.80
N VAL A 370 12.35 17.14 2.88
CA VAL A 370 12.28 15.73 3.32
C VAL A 370 11.63 14.83 2.27
N ALA A 371 10.82 15.40 1.37
CA ALA A 371 10.28 14.75 0.19
C ALA A 371 11.14 15.12 -1.03
N PRO A 372 11.97 14.19 -1.56
CA PRO A 372 12.89 14.48 -2.68
C PRO A 372 12.19 14.95 -3.96
N ASP A 373 10.93 14.59 -4.13
CA ASP A 373 10.10 15.00 -5.26
C ASP A 373 9.56 16.43 -5.14
N VAL A 374 9.86 17.16 -4.05
CA VAL A 374 9.60 18.61 -3.96
C VAL A 374 10.25 19.37 -5.13
N ASP A 375 11.37 18.87 -5.66
CA ASP A 375 12.04 19.46 -6.83
C ASP A 375 11.22 19.34 -8.11
N SER A 376 10.22 18.47 -8.15
CA SER A 376 9.25 18.39 -9.25
C SER A 376 8.18 19.49 -9.18
N TYR A 377 8.18 20.29 -8.11
CA TYR A 377 7.27 21.41 -7.93
C TYR A 377 8.02 22.74 -7.95
N SER A 378 7.36 23.75 -8.50
CA SER A 378 7.71 25.15 -8.31
C SER A 378 7.04 25.62 -7.03
N ILE A 379 7.84 26.15 -6.10
CA ILE A 379 7.37 26.66 -4.81
C ILE A 379 7.29 28.17 -4.90
N SER A 380 6.09 28.73 -4.75
CA SER A 380 5.85 30.17 -4.76
C SER A 380 5.19 30.61 -3.45
N PRO A 381 5.67 31.66 -2.78
CA PRO A 381 5.01 32.15 -1.56
C PRO A 381 3.61 32.72 -1.89
N LEU A 382 2.65 32.48 -1.00
CA LEU A 382 1.32 33.08 -1.03
C LEU A 382 1.22 34.11 0.11
N ASP A 383 0.88 35.34 -0.24
CA ASP A 383 0.65 36.41 0.71
C ASP A 383 -0.84 36.53 1.01
N LEU A 384 -1.27 35.91 2.10
CA LEU A 384 -2.68 35.86 2.51
C LEU A 384 -3.28 37.22 2.90
N SER A 385 -2.50 38.30 2.90
CA SER A 385 -3.03 39.67 3.00
C SER A 385 -3.57 40.21 1.67
N LYS A 386 -3.20 39.59 0.54
CA LYS A 386 -3.71 39.93 -0.79
C LYS A 386 -4.95 39.11 -1.10
N ASP A 387 -5.98 39.78 -1.61
CA ASP A 387 -7.27 39.14 -1.90
C ASP A 387 -7.15 37.98 -2.91
N GLU A 388 -6.25 38.09 -3.89
CA GLU A 388 -6.03 37.05 -4.92
C GLU A 388 -5.41 35.78 -4.33
N ASP A 389 -4.32 35.91 -3.58
CA ASP A 389 -3.62 34.79 -2.93
C ASP A 389 -4.50 34.16 -1.84
N LYS A 390 -5.21 35.01 -1.09
CA LYS A 390 -6.19 34.57 -0.08
C LYS A 390 -7.30 33.76 -0.73
N LYS A 391 -7.91 34.28 -1.81
CA LYS A 391 -8.97 33.58 -2.54
C LYS A 391 -8.46 32.24 -3.09
N PHE A 392 -7.26 32.23 -3.69
CA PHE A 392 -6.65 30.99 -4.19
C PHE A 392 -6.45 29.96 -3.07
N PHE A 393 -5.96 30.37 -1.91
CA PHE A 393 -5.81 29.50 -0.74
C PHE A 393 -7.17 28.95 -0.26
N GLU A 394 -8.18 29.81 -0.11
CA GLU A 394 -9.53 29.39 0.31
C GLU A 394 -10.15 28.40 -0.69
N ASP A 395 -10.07 28.71 -1.99
CA ASP A 395 -10.57 27.84 -3.06
C ASP A 395 -9.83 26.50 -3.10
N MET A 396 -8.52 26.49 -2.90
CA MET A 396 -7.73 25.27 -2.83
C MET A 396 -8.10 24.41 -1.63
N MET A 397 -8.22 25.02 -0.45
CA MET A 397 -8.63 24.33 0.78
C MET A 397 -10.06 23.79 0.70
N ALA A 398 -10.95 24.44 -0.04
CA ALA A 398 -12.31 23.97 -0.31
C ALA A 398 -12.42 22.98 -1.48
N TRP A 399 -11.32 22.71 -2.21
CA TRP A 399 -11.29 21.89 -3.44
C TRP A 399 -12.19 22.45 -4.56
N GLU A 400 -12.34 23.77 -4.59
CA GLU A 400 -13.17 24.53 -5.55
C GLU A 400 -12.31 25.36 -6.52
N ALA A 401 -10.98 25.28 -6.39
CA ALA A 401 -10.06 26.03 -7.24
C ALA A 401 -10.21 25.66 -8.72
N THR A 402 -9.92 26.63 -9.57
CA THR A 402 -9.79 26.45 -11.03
C THR A 402 -8.44 27.04 -11.44
N ILE A 403 -7.67 26.29 -12.22
CA ILE A 403 -6.31 26.68 -12.63
C ILE A 403 -6.21 26.52 -14.14
N ASP A 404 -5.81 27.59 -14.84
CA ASP A 404 -5.74 27.63 -16.30
C ASP A 404 -7.04 27.20 -16.99
N GLY A 405 -8.19 27.55 -16.39
CA GLY A 405 -9.52 27.16 -16.87
C GLY A 405 -9.89 25.70 -16.62
N LYS A 406 -9.05 24.93 -15.92
CA LYS A 406 -9.28 23.53 -15.57
C LYS A 406 -9.85 23.43 -14.15
N ALA A 407 -11.01 22.78 -14.02
CA ALA A 407 -11.64 22.54 -12.73
C ALA A 407 -10.92 21.44 -11.93
N PHE A 408 -11.06 21.49 -10.60
CA PHE A 408 -10.56 20.46 -9.69
C PHE A 408 -11.21 19.11 -10.00
N ALA A 409 -10.41 18.11 -10.35
CA ALA A 409 -10.89 16.81 -10.80
C ALA A 409 -10.70 15.71 -9.74
N ASP A 410 -9.57 15.74 -9.04
CA ASP A 410 -9.24 14.83 -7.95
C ASP A 410 -8.14 15.47 -7.10
N GLY A 411 -7.89 14.97 -5.89
CA GLY A 411 -6.84 15.53 -5.05
C GLY A 411 -6.65 14.79 -3.76
N LYS A 412 -5.69 15.28 -2.96
CA LYS A 412 -5.42 14.75 -1.63
C LYS A 412 -5.13 15.90 -0.69
N ILE A 413 -5.37 15.61 0.58
CA ILE A 413 -5.03 16.49 1.68
C ILE A 413 -4.15 15.77 2.70
N MET A 414 -3.09 16.43 3.13
CA MET A 414 -2.15 15.96 4.12
C MET A 414 -2.71 16.23 5.53
N LYS A 415 -3.49 15.27 6.07
CA LYS A 415 -4.05 15.30 7.43
C LYS A 415 -3.19 14.49 8.41
N VAL A 416 -3.36 14.65 9.73
CA VAL A 416 -2.75 13.75 10.74
C VAL A 416 -3.34 12.35 10.56
N GLN A 417 -2.47 11.34 10.49
CA GLN A 417 -2.87 9.97 10.78
C GLN A 417 -3.03 9.96 12.28
N LEU A 418 -4.25 10.16 12.73
CA LEU A 418 -4.58 10.00 14.13
C LEU A 418 -4.40 8.49 14.40
N ASN A 419 -3.17 8.09 14.74
CA ASN A 419 -3.00 7.02 15.69
C ASN A 419 -3.78 7.48 16.92
N LEU A 420 -4.95 6.90 17.14
CA LEU A 420 -5.48 6.77 18.48
C LEU A 420 -4.36 6.11 19.30
N LEU A 421 -3.53 6.92 19.94
CA LEU A 421 -2.66 6.50 21.02
C LEU A 421 -3.53 5.79 22.04
N LEU A 422 -3.30 4.47 22.18
CA LEU A 422 -3.35 3.71 23.41
C LEU A 422 -4.18 4.38 24.53
N ARG A 423 -5.50 4.13 24.52
CA ARG A 423 -6.22 4.04 25.79
C ARG A 423 -5.99 2.62 26.31
N HIS A 424 -5.37 2.55 27.47
CA HIS A 424 -4.96 1.34 28.17
C HIS A 424 -6.06 0.26 28.24
N GLY A 425 -5.65 -0.99 27.99
CA GLY A 425 -6.41 -2.21 28.23
C GLY A 425 -6.98 -2.84 26.94
N MET A 426 -6.48 -4.00 26.53
CA MET A 426 -7.15 -4.84 25.50
C MET A 426 -8.63 -5.04 25.91
N PRO A 427 -9.61 -4.87 24.99
CA PRO A 427 -9.88 -5.88 23.95
C PRO A 427 -10.27 -5.32 22.56
N THR A 428 -10.06 -6.15 21.53
CA THR A 428 -10.61 -6.13 20.15
C THR A 428 -10.31 -4.92 19.25
N MET A 429 -9.73 -5.19 18.07
CA MET A 429 -9.56 -4.22 16.98
C MET A 429 -10.91 -3.56 16.65
N ALA A 430 -10.94 -2.23 16.57
CA ALA A 430 -12.17 -1.48 16.33
C ALA A 430 -12.50 -1.44 14.84
N MET A 431 -13.68 -1.96 14.47
CA MET A 431 -14.35 -1.62 13.22
C MET A 431 -14.55 -0.12 13.06
N ASP A 432 -14.48 0.36 11.81
CA ASP A 432 -14.89 1.72 11.45
C ASP A 432 -16.36 1.97 11.86
N LYS A 433 -16.63 3.16 12.40
CA LYS A 433 -17.98 3.57 12.78
C LYS A 433 -18.74 4.03 11.55
N PHE A 434 -19.94 3.52 11.38
CA PHE A 434 -20.88 4.02 10.38
C PHE A 434 -21.48 5.35 10.86
N SER A 435 -21.98 6.16 9.94
CA SER A 435 -22.64 7.42 10.26
C SER A 435 -23.90 7.62 9.41
N GLY A 436 -24.94 8.14 10.05
CA GLY A 436 -26.16 8.58 9.39
C GLY A 436 -27.26 7.53 9.23
N LEU A 437 -28.34 7.97 8.61
CA LEU A 437 -29.55 7.17 8.40
C LEU A 437 -29.39 6.22 7.21
N CYS A 438 -30.03 5.05 7.28
CA CYS A 438 -30.19 4.12 6.17
C CYS A 438 -31.65 3.69 6.03
N LEU A 439 -32.02 3.29 4.81
CA LEU A 439 -33.26 2.55 4.57
C LEU A 439 -32.92 1.08 4.35
N TRP A 440 -33.49 0.21 5.16
CA TRP A 440 -33.26 -1.23 5.10
C TRP A 440 -34.55 -2.01 4.82
N LEU A 441 -34.43 -3.06 4.03
CA LEU A 441 -35.46 -4.08 3.89
C LEU A 441 -35.31 -5.09 5.02
N VAL A 442 -36.40 -5.33 5.73
CA VAL A 442 -36.44 -6.29 6.85
C VAL A 442 -37.34 -7.48 6.49
N PRO A 443 -36.86 -8.73 6.67
CA PRO A 443 -37.65 -9.92 6.40
C PRO A 443 -38.98 -9.92 7.15
N SER A 444 -40.00 -10.51 6.53
CA SER A 444 -41.32 -10.67 7.12
C SER A 444 -41.26 -11.53 8.39
N SER A 445 -42.17 -11.26 9.32
CA SER A 445 -42.39 -12.07 10.52
C SER A 445 -43.41 -13.19 10.32
N SER A 446 -43.77 -13.51 9.06
CA SER A 446 -44.63 -14.66 8.77
C SER A 446 -43.96 -15.97 9.23
N ALA A 447 -44.78 -16.97 9.56
CA ALA A 447 -44.28 -18.24 10.09
C ALA A 447 -43.23 -18.91 9.17
N SER A 448 -43.42 -18.86 7.85
CA SER A 448 -42.47 -19.42 6.87
C SER A 448 -41.17 -18.62 6.74
N GLN A 449 -41.15 -17.35 7.14
CA GLN A 449 -39.96 -16.50 7.10
C GLN A 449 -39.22 -16.48 8.44
N LEU A 450 -39.88 -16.86 9.54
CA LEU A 450 -39.25 -17.01 10.85
C LEU A 450 -38.15 -18.08 10.81
N GLU A 451 -38.41 -19.23 10.18
CA GLU A 451 -37.42 -20.30 10.01
C GLU A 451 -36.20 -19.86 9.17
N LEU A 452 -36.43 -19.10 8.10
CA LEU A 452 -35.35 -18.51 7.30
C LEU A 452 -34.52 -17.51 8.13
N ASN A 453 -35.18 -16.63 8.89
CA ASN A 453 -34.50 -15.66 9.74
C ASN A 453 -33.64 -16.34 10.81
N ASP A 454 -34.13 -17.41 11.42
CA ASP A 454 -33.37 -18.20 12.38
C ASP A 454 -32.19 -18.92 11.71
N ALA A 455 -32.37 -19.42 10.48
CA ALA A 455 -31.28 -20.00 9.70
C ALA A 455 -30.19 -18.98 9.36
N ILE A 456 -30.56 -17.76 8.95
CA ILE A 456 -29.61 -16.67 8.68
C ILE A 456 -28.88 -16.28 9.97
N ARG A 457 -29.59 -16.10 11.08
CA ARG A 457 -28.99 -15.77 12.39
C ARG A 457 -28.03 -16.84 12.88
N GLY A 458 -28.35 -18.11 12.67
CA GLY A 458 -27.45 -19.23 12.99
C GLY A 458 -26.13 -19.11 12.23
N VAL A 459 -26.18 -18.89 10.92
CA VAL A 459 -24.97 -18.70 10.10
C VAL A 459 -24.20 -17.45 10.51
N MET A 460 -24.88 -16.35 10.81
CA MET A 460 -24.23 -15.13 11.33
C MET A 460 -23.53 -15.43 12.67
N CYS A 461 -24.13 -16.23 13.55
CA CYS A 461 -23.53 -16.63 14.81
C CYS A 461 -22.27 -17.47 14.61
N ASP A 462 -22.33 -18.47 13.73
CA ASP A 462 -21.19 -19.34 13.40
C ASP A 462 -20.03 -18.52 12.80
N LEU A 463 -20.35 -17.62 11.86
CA LEU A 463 -19.36 -16.72 11.26
C LEU A 463 -18.75 -15.78 12.31
N ARG A 464 -19.54 -15.20 13.22
CA ARG A 464 -18.99 -14.36 14.29
C ARG A 464 -18.07 -15.16 15.22
N ALA A 465 -18.46 -16.38 15.59
CA ALA A 465 -17.66 -17.26 16.43
C ALA A 465 -16.31 -17.61 15.79
N ALA A 466 -16.28 -17.77 14.46
CA ALA A 466 -15.07 -18.04 13.69
C ALA A 466 -14.14 -16.82 13.51
N ASN A 467 -14.60 -15.59 13.81
CA ASN A 467 -13.88 -14.36 13.52
C ASN A 467 -13.76 -13.44 14.75
N PRO A 468 -12.75 -13.65 15.62
CA PRO A 468 -12.51 -12.77 16.75
C PRO A 468 -12.23 -11.33 16.30
N GLY A 469 -12.97 -10.34 16.81
CA GLY A 469 -12.87 -8.93 16.41
C GLY A 469 -13.80 -8.50 15.28
N CYS A 470 -14.74 -9.36 14.87
CA CYS A 470 -15.88 -8.99 14.03
C CYS A 470 -16.92 -8.13 14.79
N SER A 471 -17.99 -7.70 14.11
CA SER A 471 -19.07 -6.93 14.75
C SER A 471 -19.79 -7.75 15.80
N GLY A 472 -20.46 -7.06 16.72
CA GLY A 472 -21.46 -7.70 17.58
C GLY A 472 -22.67 -8.19 16.79
N GLU A 473 -23.69 -8.64 17.51
CA GLU A 473 -24.96 -9.07 16.90
C GLU A 473 -25.70 -7.88 16.29
N PHE A 474 -26.24 -8.09 15.08
CA PHE A 474 -27.09 -7.13 14.39
C PHE A 474 -28.26 -7.87 13.71
N SER A 475 -29.33 -7.13 13.41
CA SER A 475 -30.54 -7.68 12.81
C SER A 475 -30.35 -8.12 11.35
N THR A 476 -31.10 -9.11 10.90
CA THR A 476 -31.12 -9.50 9.48
C THR A 476 -31.78 -8.39 8.65
N HIS A 477 -31.03 -7.83 7.70
CA HIS A 477 -31.50 -6.76 6.83
C HIS A 477 -30.81 -6.80 5.47
N ALA A 478 -31.44 -6.19 4.47
CA ALA A 478 -30.80 -5.85 3.21
C ALA A 478 -30.83 -4.33 2.98
N THR A 479 -29.73 -3.75 2.54
CA THR A 479 -29.67 -2.29 2.30
C THR A 479 -30.51 -1.89 1.10
N LEU A 480 -31.51 -1.03 1.30
CA LEU A 480 -32.31 -0.44 0.22
C LEU A 480 -31.71 0.88 -0.24
N VAL A 481 -31.38 1.78 0.68
CA VAL A 481 -30.70 3.05 0.42
C VAL A 481 -29.62 3.26 1.47
N SER A 482 -28.38 3.46 1.02
CA SER A 482 -27.22 3.79 1.85
C SER A 482 -26.80 5.25 1.66
N ALA A 483 -25.87 5.72 2.50
CA ALA A 483 -25.19 7.00 2.34
C ALA A 483 -26.10 8.23 2.42
N LEU A 484 -27.03 8.23 3.38
CA LEU A 484 -27.83 9.43 3.71
C LEU A 484 -27.13 10.36 4.71
N GLY A 485 -26.01 9.93 5.31
CA GLY A 485 -25.37 10.59 6.45
C GLY A 485 -24.76 11.96 6.19
N ASP A 486 -24.42 12.31 4.95
CA ASP A 486 -23.93 13.65 4.60
C ASP A 486 -25.08 14.65 4.38
N ARG A 487 -26.33 14.19 4.50
CA ARG A 487 -27.53 15.01 4.37
C ARG A 487 -28.08 15.31 5.76
N THR A 488 -28.50 16.56 5.97
CA THR A 488 -29.28 16.92 7.16
C THR A 488 -30.70 16.40 7.00
N ILE A 489 -30.97 15.19 7.52
CA ILE A 489 -32.28 14.55 7.42
C ILE A 489 -32.89 14.34 8.81
N PRO A 490 -33.98 15.04 9.15
CA PRO A 490 -34.78 14.69 10.31
C PRO A 490 -35.43 13.32 10.12
N ALA A 491 -35.28 12.42 11.11
CA ALA A 491 -35.69 11.03 10.94
C ALA A 491 -37.21 10.85 10.72
N ASP A 492 -38.04 11.74 11.29
CA ASP A 492 -39.50 11.75 11.08
C ASP A 492 -39.89 12.22 9.66
N GLU A 493 -39.10 13.12 9.06
CA GLU A 493 -39.31 13.51 7.66
C GLU A 493 -38.88 12.38 6.72
N LEU A 494 -37.77 11.70 7.02
CA LEU A 494 -37.34 10.53 6.25
C LEU A 494 -38.39 9.43 6.27
N ARG A 495 -39.04 9.22 7.42
CA ARG A 495 -40.18 8.29 7.53
C ARG A 495 -41.29 8.66 6.55
N THR A 496 -41.74 9.91 6.56
CA THR A 496 -42.84 10.39 5.68
C THR A 496 -42.47 10.22 4.19
N VAL A 497 -41.23 10.55 3.83
CA VAL A 497 -40.69 10.36 2.48
C VAL A 497 -40.66 8.88 2.07
N THR A 498 -40.29 8.02 3.01
CA THR A 498 -40.24 6.56 2.81
C THR A 498 -41.63 5.95 2.68
N GLU A 499 -42.60 6.39 3.50
CA GLU A 499 -44.02 5.99 3.39
C GLU A 499 -44.57 6.32 2.00
N GLY A 500 -44.31 7.54 1.50
CA GLY A 500 -44.70 7.93 0.14
C GLY A 500 -44.05 7.09 -0.96
N ALA A 501 -42.77 6.73 -0.81
CA ALA A 501 -42.07 5.85 -1.74
C ALA A 501 -42.66 4.42 -1.76
N VAL A 502 -42.97 3.87 -0.59
CA VAL A 502 -43.60 2.55 -0.47
C VAL A 502 -45.01 2.54 -1.07
N ASP A 503 -45.80 3.59 -0.83
CA ASP A 503 -47.15 3.69 -1.40
C ASP A 503 -47.14 3.84 -2.92
N GLU A 504 -46.19 4.59 -3.48
CA GLU A 504 -46.00 4.66 -4.93
C GLU A 504 -45.60 3.30 -5.50
N TRP A 505 -44.65 2.62 -4.86
CA TRP A 505 -44.24 1.27 -5.26
C TRP A 505 -45.41 0.27 -5.22
N ARG A 506 -46.23 0.30 -4.17
CA ARG A 506 -47.44 -0.55 -4.05
C ARG A 506 -48.44 -0.31 -5.17
N LYS A 507 -48.66 0.94 -5.57
CA LYS A 507 -49.56 1.28 -6.68
C LYS A 507 -49.08 0.68 -8.01
N LEU A 508 -47.77 0.59 -8.21
CA LEU A 508 -47.16 0.04 -9.42
C LEU A 508 -47.12 -1.49 -9.42
N HIS A 509 -46.94 -2.11 -8.26
CA HIS A 509 -46.68 -3.55 -8.17
C HIS A 509 -47.86 -4.38 -7.61
N GLY A 510 -48.88 -3.75 -7.02
CA GLY A 510 -50.13 -4.40 -6.61
C GLY A 510 -50.02 -5.42 -5.46
N ALA A 511 -48.85 -5.56 -4.83
CA ALA A 511 -48.56 -6.57 -3.83
C ALA A 511 -48.31 -5.96 -2.44
N ARG A 512 -48.63 -6.73 -1.38
CA ARG A 512 -48.15 -6.49 -0.01
C ARG A 512 -46.95 -7.39 0.22
N GLY A 513 -45.79 -6.81 0.52
CA GLY A 513 -44.53 -7.52 0.69
C GLY A 513 -43.74 -7.74 -0.61
N LEU A 514 -42.44 -8.01 -0.46
CA LEU A 514 -41.50 -8.14 -1.58
C LEU A 514 -40.71 -9.44 -1.45
N THR A 515 -41.03 -10.43 -2.28
CA THR A 515 -40.28 -11.70 -2.36
C THR A 515 -39.13 -11.60 -3.36
N VAL A 516 -37.93 -11.98 -2.94
CA VAL A 516 -36.70 -11.85 -3.70
C VAL A 516 -35.89 -13.15 -3.64
N PRO A 517 -35.58 -13.79 -4.77
CA PRO A 517 -34.72 -14.96 -4.80
C PRO A 517 -33.27 -14.65 -4.40
N PHE A 518 -32.59 -15.63 -3.82
CA PHE A 518 -31.15 -15.56 -3.57
C PHE A 518 -30.36 -15.70 -4.88
N LYS A 519 -29.19 -15.05 -4.93
CA LYS A 519 -28.29 -15.03 -6.09
C LYS A 519 -26.97 -15.75 -5.84
N ASP A 520 -26.30 -15.49 -4.72
CA ASP A 520 -25.01 -16.12 -4.35
C ASP A 520 -24.65 -15.75 -2.90
N VAL A 521 -23.64 -16.40 -2.32
CA VAL A 521 -22.89 -15.87 -1.16
C VAL A 521 -21.51 -15.45 -1.64
N THR A 522 -21.17 -14.17 -1.45
CA THR A 522 -20.01 -13.53 -2.09
C THR A 522 -19.33 -12.51 -1.18
N THR A 523 -18.16 -12.02 -1.62
CA THR A 523 -17.42 -10.92 -0.98
C THR A 523 -17.13 -9.84 -2.02
N LYS A 524 -17.22 -8.56 -1.62
CA LYS A 524 -16.88 -7.41 -2.50
C LYS A 524 -15.56 -6.72 -2.13
N GLY A 525 -14.78 -7.29 -1.20
CA GLY A 525 -13.48 -6.74 -0.81
C GLY A 525 -13.53 -5.34 -0.22
N ARG A 526 -14.70 -4.91 0.27
CA ARG A 526 -14.84 -3.65 1.02
C ARG A 526 -14.49 -3.93 2.47
N TYR A 527 -13.70 -3.04 3.06
CA TYR A 527 -13.00 -3.21 4.35
C TYR A 527 -13.86 -3.57 5.58
N PHE A 528 -15.20 -3.69 5.48
CA PHE A 528 -16.05 -3.97 6.65
C PHE A 528 -17.26 -4.88 6.40
N GLN A 529 -17.75 -5.06 5.17
CA GLN A 529 -18.82 -6.01 4.81
C GLN A 529 -18.21 -7.18 4.03
N CYS A 530 -17.85 -8.24 4.75
CA CYS A 530 -16.95 -9.25 4.19
C CYS A 530 -17.69 -10.41 3.53
N ILE A 531 -18.80 -10.87 4.12
CA ILE A 531 -19.57 -12.02 3.61
C ILE A 531 -21.02 -11.59 3.43
N LEU A 532 -21.51 -11.72 2.19
CA LEU A 532 -22.76 -11.16 1.72
C LEU A 532 -23.62 -12.24 1.07
N LEU A 533 -24.87 -12.38 1.49
CA LEU A 533 -25.89 -13.17 0.80
C LEU A 533 -26.55 -12.26 -0.26
N ALA A 534 -26.09 -12.36 -1.50
CA ALA A 534 -26.57 -11.57 -2.62
C ALA A 534 -28.00 -11.97 -3.03
N LEU A 535 -28.78 -10.97 -3.43
CA LEU A 535 -30.16 -11.13 -3.86
C LEU A 535 -30.26 -10.93 -5.38
N GLN A 536 -31.23 -11.58 -6.01
CA GLN A 536 -31.53 -11.32 -7.42
C GLN A 536 -32.16 -9.93 -7.55
N PRO A 537 -31.65 -9.06 -8.44
CA PRO A 537 -32.14 -7.70 -8.56
C PRO A 537 -33.39 -7.68 -9.44
N THR A 538 -34.50 -8.18 -8.91
CA THR A 538 -35.79 -8.28 -9.60
C THR A 538 -36.33 -6.91 -10.01
N LEU A 539 -37.23 -6.86 -10.99
CA LEU A 539 -37.86 -5.61 -11.42
C LEU A 539 -38.55 -4.89 -10.26
N ALA A 540 -39.23 -5.64 -9.39
CA ALA A 540 -39.91 -5.10 -8.22
C ALA A 540 -38.92 -4.48 -7.20
N LEU A 541 -37.81 -5.16 -6.91
CA LEU A 541 -36.79 -4.67 -5.98
C LEU A 541 -36.03 -3.47 -6.54
N LYS A 542 -35.65 -3.50 -7.82
CA LYS A 542 -35.04 -2.36 -8.51
C LYS A 542 -36.00 -1.16 -8.55
N GLY A 543 -37.28 -1.41 -8.79
CA GLY A 543 -38.33 -0.39 -8.76
C GLY A 543 -38.41 0.30 -7.39
N LEU A 544 -38.46 -0.49 -6.30
CA LEU A 544 -38.49 0.06 -4.94
C LEU A 544 -37.25 0.89 -4.62
N ASN A 545 -36.06 0.38 -4.96
CA ASN A 545 -34.79 1.10 -4.77
C ASN A 545 -34.76 2.41 -5.57
N SER A 546 -35.20 2.39 -6.84
CA SER A 546 -35.23 3.56 -7.70
C SER A 546 -36.21 4.62 -7.17
N ILE A 547 -37.42 4.21 -6.79
CA ILE A 547 -38.42 5.11 -6.21
C ILE A 547 -37.90 5.70 -4.90
N ALA A 548 -37.38 4.86 -3.99
CA ALA A 548 -36.85 5.32 -2.71
C ALA A 548 -35.70 6.32 -2.91
N ASN A 549 -34.71 6.01 -3.75
CA ASN A 549 -33.60 6.92 -4.04
C ASN A 549 -34.08 8.24 -4.65
N ARG A 550 -34.94 8.20 -5.66
CA ARG A 550 -35.47 9.40 -6.32
C ARG A 550 -36.27 10.25 -5.35
N THR A 551 -37.14 9.65 -4.54
CA THR A 551 -37.97 10.39 -3.59
C THR A 551 -37.11 10.97 -2.45
N VAL A 552 -36.13 10.22 -1.95
CA VAL A 552 -35.18 10.72 -0.95
C VAL A 552 -34.30 11.84 -1.51
N ASP A 553 -33.73 11.71 -2.71
CA ASP A 553 -32.94 12.78 -3.35
C ASP A 553 -33.78 14.01 -3.67
N LYS A 554 -35.08 13.84 -3.99
CA LYS A 554 -35.98 14.96 -4.25
C LYS A 554 -36.24 15.81 -3.00
N HIS A 555 -36.41 15.16 -1.84
CA HIS A 555 -36.74 15.86 -0.59
C HIS A 555 -35.49 16.27 0.20
N PHE A 556 -34.44 15.45 0.12
CA PHE A 556 -33.14 15.68 0.74
C PHE A 556 -32.08 15.56 -0.35
N PRO A 557 -31.86 16.63 -1.15
CA PRO A 557 -30.86 16.60 -2.21
C PRO A 557 -29.49 16.17 -1.66
N PRO A 558 -28.79 15.25 -2.35
CA PRO A 558 -27.40 14.97 -1.99
C PRO A 558 -26.57 16.25 -2.10
N PRO A 559 -25.59 16.47 -1.22
CA PRO A 559 -24.68 17.60 -1.38
C PRO A 559 -23.94 17.51 -2.73
N PRO A 560 -23.45 18.62 -3.30
CA PRO A 560 -22.69 18.62 -4.55
C PRO A 560 -21.45 17.72 -4.53
N SER A 561 -20.90 17.48 -3.34
CA SER A 561 -19.75 16.60 -3.07
C SER A 561 -20.10 15.11 -2.96
N ALA A 562 -21.38 14.75 -3.05
CA ALA A 562 -21.81 13.36 -2.96
C ALA A 562 -21.24 12.54 -4.13
N LYS A 563 -20.58 11.43 -3.81
CA LYS A 563 -20.11 10.48 -4.82
C LYS A 563 -21.27 9.98 -5.68
N GLU A 564 -20.98 9.68 -6.94
CA GLU A 564 -21.94 9.00 -7.81
C GLU A 564 -22.45 7.72 -7.14
N LYS A 565 -23.77 7.49 -7.25
CA LYS A 565 -24.39 6.28 -6.70
C LYS A 565 -23.87 5.06 -7.45
N GLU A 566 -23.24 4.16 -6.70
CA GLU A 566 -22.78 2.89 -7.23
C GLU A 566 -23.94 2.04 -7.76
N GLU A 567 -23.62 1.09 -8.64
CA GLU A 567 -24.60 0.13 -9.13
C GLU A 567 -25.28 -0.62 -7.98
N PHE A 568 -26.61 -0.64 -7.98
CA PHE A 568 -27.41 -1.24 -6.92
C PHE A 568 -27.13 -2.74 -6.78
N PHE A 569 -26.53 -3.11 -5.64
CA PHE A 569 -26.19 -4.48 -5.29
C PHE A 569 -26.97 -4.93 -4.05
N PRO A 570 -28.17 -5.49 -4.22
CA PRO A 570 -28.98 -5.94 -3.10
C PRO A 570 -28.39 -7.18 -2.45
N HIS A 571 -28.18 -7.13 -1.15
CA HIS A 571 -27.61 -8.23 -0.38
C HIS A 571 -28.02 -8.14 1.09
N ILE A 572 -28.00 -9.29 1.78
CA ILE A 572 -28.05 -9.40 3.23
C ILE A 572 -26.62 -9.56 3.74
N SER A 573 -26.20 -8.73 4.69
CA SER A 573 -24.88 -8.86 5.32
C SER A 573 -24.88 -10.01 6.33
N LEU A 574 -23.99 -10.99 6.15
CA LEU A 574 -23.84 -12.13 7.06
C LEU A 574 -22.73 -11.90 8.09
N LEU A 575 -21.69 -11.14 7.73
CA LEU A 575 -20.59 -10.80 8.62
C LEU A 575 -20.04 -9.43 8.26
N TYR A 576 -19.95 -8.57 9.28
CA TYR A 576 -19.03 -7.45 9.24
C TYR A 576 -17.75 -7.88 9.96
N ALA A 577 -16.59 -7.68 9.35
CA ALA A 577 -15.28 -8.00 9.94
C ALA A 577 -14.17 -7.27 9.17
N ASP A 578 -12.95 -7.27 9.70
CA ASP A 578 -11.75 -6.87 8.95
C ASP A 578 -11.10 -8.13 8.37
N LEU A 579 -11.64 -8.61 7.25
CA LEU A 579 -11.12 -9.77 6.52
C LEU A 579 -10.57 -9.36 5.17
N THR A 580 -9.41 -9.89 4.81
CA THR A 580 -8.94 -9.85 3.44
C THR A 580 -9.91 -10.59 2.52
N VAL A 581 -9.91 -10.24 1.23
CA VAL A 581 -10.72 -10.94 0.20
C VAL A 581 -10.49 -12.45 0.24
N LYS A 582 -9.24 -12.87 0.45
CA LYS A 582 -8.87 -14.29 0.54
C LYS A 582 -9.50 -14.96 1.76
N GLN A 583 -9.39 -14.36 2.95
CA GLN A 583 -9.98 -14.92 4.18
C GLN A 583 -11.51 -15.00 4.10
N ALA A 584 -12.15 -13.98 3.53
CA ALA A 584 -13.60 -14.00 3.30
C ALA A 584 -13.99 -15.12 2.32
N GLN A 585 -13.23 -15.29 1.23
CA GLN A 585 -13.48 -16.34 0.25
C GLN A 585 -13.31 -17.74 0.83
N GLU A 586 -12.28 -17.98 1.65
CA GLU A 586 -12.05 -19.27 2.32
C GLU A 586 -13.24 -19.67 3.22
N GLN A 587 -13.83 -18.71 3.92
CA GLN A 587 -15.01 -18.96 4.75
C GLN A 587 -16.27 -19.21 3.92
N ILE A 588 -16.44 -18.48 2.82
CA ILE A 588 -17.53 -18.71 1.85
C ILE A 588 -17.43 -20.13 1.29
N ASP A 589 -16.23 -20.59 0.95
CA ASP A 589 -16.02 -21.95 0.46
C ASP A 589 -16.31 -22.99 1.55
N GLY A 590 -15.93 -22.73 2.80
CA GLY A 590 -16.32 -23.58 3.94
C GLY A 590 -17.84 -23.67 4.13
N LEU A 591 -18.57 -22.58 3.96
CA LEU A 591 -20.05 -22.59 3.98
C LEU A 591 -20.63 -23.43 2.82
N ARG A 592 -19.99 -23.44 1.63
CA ARG A 592 -20.39 -24.31 0.50
C ARG A 592 -20.18 -25.79 0.84
N GLU A 593 -19.03 -26.12 1.41
CA GLU A 593 -18.70 -27.50 1.81
C GLU A 593 -19.66 -28.03 2.88
N GLN A 594 -20.04 -27.19 3.83
CA GLN A 594 -21.06 -27.51 4.85
C GLN A 594 -22.49 -27.57 4.29
N GLY A 595 -22.69 -27.24 3.01
CA GLY A 595 -23.99 -27.21 2.36
C GLY A 595 -24.91 -26.12 2.90
N VAL A 596 -24.36 -25.06 3.51
CA VAL A 596 -25.10 -23.89 4.00
C VAL A 596 -25.78 -23.17 2.84
N PHE A 597 -25.11 -23.08 1.70
CA PHE A 597 -25.73 -22.63 0.47
C PHE A 597 -25.32 -23.53 -0.70
N ARG A 598 -26.24 -23.75 -1.62
CA ARG A 598 -26.08 -24.64 -2.79
C ARG A 598 -26.54 -23.92 -4.04
N THR A 599 -25.76 -24.08 -5.10
CA THR A 599 -26.11 -23.55 -6.42
C THR A 599 -26.55 -24.71 -7.30
N LYS A 600 -27.75 -24.62 -7.86
CA LYS A 600 -28.30 -25.61 -8.81
C LYS A 600 -28.78 -24.88 -10.06
N GLY A 601 -27.92 -24.86 -11.09
CA GLY A 601 -28.15 -24.04 -12.28
C GLY A 601 -28.13 -22.54 -11.93
N GLU A 602 -29.15 -21.80 -12.34
CA GLU A 602 -29.33 -20.38 -12.00
C GLU A 602 -30.01 -20.14 -10.63
N SER A 603 -30.43 -21.21 -9.96
CA SER A 603 -31.10 -21.12 -8.65
C SER A 603 -30.13 -21.33 -7.49
N VAL A 604 -30.25 -20.48 -6.47
CA VAL A 604 -29.47 -20.58 -5.22
C VAL A 604 -30.39 -20.89 -4.06
N GLU A 605 -29.98 -21.87 -3.25
CA GLU A 605 -30.65 -22.28 -2.03
C GLU A 605 -29.75 -21.96 -0.82
N PHE A 606 -30.24 -21.21 0.15
CA PHE A 606 -29.60 -20.95 1.44
C PHE A 606 -30.34 -21.74 2.53
N LYS A 607 -29.69 -22.74 3.13
CA LYS A 607 -30.27 -23.66 4.12
C LYS A 607 -31.64 -24.25 3.69
N GLY A 608 -31.82 -24.49 2.39
CA GLY A 608 -33.06 -25.03 1.81
C GLY A 608 -34.09 -23.98 1.33
N PHE A 609 -33.85 -22.70 1.62
CA PHE A 609 -34.70 -21.60 1.17
C PHE A 609 -34.17 -20.98 -0.12
N LYS A 610 -35.07 -20.63 -1.06
CA LYS A 610 -34.70 -20.05 -2.37
C LYS A 610 -34.82 -18.54 -2.43
N GLU A 611 -35.57 -17.98 -1.49
CA GLU A 611 -36.00 -16.59 -1.53
C GLU A 611 -36.30 -16.08 -0.12
N VAL A 612 -36.26 -14.76 0.01
CA VAL A 612 -36.64 -14.03 1.21
C VAL A 612 -37.81 -13.11 0.88
N THR A 613 -38.81 -13.06 1.76
CA THR A 613 -39.91 -12.11 1.66
C THR A 613 -39.69 -10.98 2.65
N PHE A 614 -39.50 -9.76 2.15
CA PHE A 614 -39.41 -8.56 2.97
C PHE A 614 -40.80 -8.04 3.33
N GLY A 615 -41.00 -7.77 4.62
CA GLY A 615 -42.27 -7.30 5.18
C GLY A 615 -42.32 -5.80 5.45
N SER A 616 -41.18 -5.13 5.51
CA SER A 616 -41.10 -3.69 5.75
C SER A 616 -39.84 -3.06 5.17
N VAL A 617 -39.92 -1.75 4.93
CA VAL A 617 -38.77 -0.85 4.82
C VAL A 617 -38.63 -0.14 6.17
N GLU A 618 -37.47 -0.20 6.77
CA GLU A 618 -37.19 0.43 8.06
C GLU A 618 -36.17 1.55 7.93
N VAL A 619 -36.37 2.61 8.70
CA VAL A 619 -35.40 3.70 8.88
C VAL A 619 -34.52 3.34 10.06
N TRP A 620 -33.21 3.29 9.82
CA TRP A 620 -32.21 2.94 10.84
C TRP A 620 -31.20 4.06 11.01
N ASP A 621 -30.91 4.41 12.26
CA ASP A 621 -29.73 5.18 12.62
C ASP A 621 -28.55 4.22 12.73
N CYS A 622 -27.67 4.32 11.73
CA CYS A 622 -26.48 3.50 11.63
C CYS A 622 -25.26 4.22 12.21
N THR A 623 -25.43 5.28 13.00
CA THR A 623 -24.31 5.99 13.60
C THR A 623 -23.68 5.16 14.72
N GLY A 624 -22.46 4.67 14.51
CA GLY A 624 -21.75 3.80 15.45
C GLY A 624 -21.39 2.44 14.88
N ARG A 625 -21.17 1.46 15.76
CA ARG A 625 -20.87 0.06 15.37
C ARG A 625 -22.16 -0.70 15.00
N PRO A 626 -22.08 -1.80 14.22
CA PRO A 626 -23.27 -2.56 13.84
C PRO A 626 -24.18 -2.98 14.99
N GLU A 627 -23.60 -3.33 16.14
CA GLU A 627 -24.34 -3.68 17.35
C GLU A 627 -24.99 -2.49 18.08
N GLU A 628 -24.62 -1.25 17.74
CA GLU A 628 -25.16 -0.01 18.33
C GLU A 628 -26.30 0.58 17.50
N TRP A 629 -26.55 0.05 16.30
CA TRP A 629 -27.54 0.56 15.36
C TRP A 629 -28.97 0.49 15.91
N LYS A 630 -29.75 1.53 15.62
CA LYS A 630 -31.10 1.67 16.17
C LYS A 630 -32.13 1.84 15.07
N ARG A 631 -33.15 0.99 15.11
CA ARG A 631 -34.35 1.21 14.32
C ARG A 631 -35.04 2.47 14.84
N VAL A 632 -35.30 3.40 13.92
CA VAL A 632 -36.08 4.60 14.20
C VAL A 632 -37.55 4.36 13.86
N HIS A 633 -37.84 3.91 12.63
CA HIS A 633 -39.20 3.73 12.12
C HIS A 633 -39.32 2.45 11.28
N SER A 634 -40.53 1.89 11.21
CA SER A 634 -40.83 0.70 10.38
C SER A 634 -42.05 0.99 9.51
N ILE A 635 -41.89 0.86 8.20
CA ILE A 635 -42.91 1.10 7.19
C ILE A 635 -43.25 -0.26 6.56
N PRO A 636 -44.45 -0.83 6.81
CA PRO A 636 -44.85 -2.10 6.20
C PRO A 636 -44.80 -2.02 4.67
N LEU A 637 -44.38 -3.10 4.00
CA LEU A 637 -44.40 -3.26 2.55
C LEU A 637 -45.72 -3.81 2.02
#